data_AF-A0A1G1EXV9-F1
#
_entry.id   AF-A0A1G1EXV9-F1
#
_cell.length_a   1.000
_cell.length_b   1.000
_cell.length_c   1.000
_cell.angle_alpha   90.00
_cell.angle_beta   90.00
_cell.angle_gamma   90.00
#
_symmetry.space_group_name_H-M   'P 1'
#
loop_
_entity.id
_entity.type
_entity.pdbx_description
1 polymer ?
#
loop_
_entity_poly.entity_id
_entity_poly.type
_entity_poly.pdbx_seq_one_letter_code
_entity_poly.pdbx_strand_id
1 'polypeptide(L)'
;MKILAQNYSNGDLELLEVPMFTEIKGLLVETKASLVSVGTEKAMIDIAKKNIIGKAIARPDWVRQVIDKVKTDGLMEAWRQSKARLDMPVPLGYSCSGILKDVGTRDGDFRIGTRVACAGSGYASHAEFNLVPPNLCVKIPDNVSFEDAAYVAVGGIAMEAVRLAKVEFGHKIGVIGLGLLGQLTVQILRSAGCHIIGIDISEKKCELALKHGAEVIAVDGKDDPISRSMAFANDEGLDAVIIMASFDSNKPLIDAAEMCRERGRIVACGLVGLNIPRETFYKKELDFAVSRAWGPGMYDPDYEERGLKYPLAYARWTALRNMEEFLKMVSLGTIKLDDITTHIFSFDRALEAYEMILSGKEPAIGVVLRYNEKSEGKNKKSGVKILSNIAIQRNNINEKKSIGIGLIGAGLFARGTLLPAMQRIKKLSFEGVATARGLTGQHIAKSFDFKYCTTDYLDILNDKNIDIVFILTRHNSHAKFICEALKAGKAIFVEKPLCINEEQLKEIVNTYSLVASNNLSTPFLTVGFNRRFAPTTKKCVEFVGQNGKNAIVQIRCNAGYIPPESWVHKREEGGGRIIGEVCHFVDLADAITDGVPKKVFASALKDNYGLKDNLTISIQMDNGAVAGITYASNGDKSFPREEVQVFAGGAICIIENFKNITFVSSGKKRIQKSIEANRGYKEQIETVVEALIAGMPSPIDFKPLVAATVTTFAIEESIKIGKAVDINLDEWFAK
;
A
#
# COMPACT_ATOMS: atom_id res chain seq x y z
N MET A 1 -13.93 -3.26 -15.52
CA MET A 1 -14.78 -3.79 -14.44
C MET A 1 -15.33 -2.64 -13.63
N LYS A 2 -16.52 -2.78 -13.07
CA LYS A 2 -17.08 -1.84 -12.10
C LYS A 2 -16.59 -2.17 -10.69
N ILE A 3 -16.31 -1.15 -9.90
CA ILE A 3 -15.95 -1.23 -8.48
C ILE A 3 -16.63 -0.11 -7.71
N LEU A 4 -17.18 -0.44 -6.54
CA LEU A 4 -17.67 0.56 -5.62
C LEU A 4 -16.52 1.06 -4.75
N ALA A 5 -16.30 2.38 -4.76
CA ALA A 5 -15.25 3.00 -3.99
C ALA A 5 -15.76 4.25 -3.27
N GLN A 6 -15.12 4.56 -2.15
CA GLN A 6 -15.33 5.79 -1.40
C GLN A 6 -14.17 6.74 -1.64
N ASN A 7 -14.47 7.97 -2.01
CA ASN A 7 -13.49 9.04 -2.01
C ASN A 7 -13.19 9.47 -0.56
N TYR A 8 -11.98 9.20 -0.09
CA TYR A 8 -11.62 9.44 1.31
C TYR A 8 -11.46 10.93 1.64
N SER A 9 -11.36 11.82 0.64
CA SER A 9 -11.22 13.26 0.86
C SER A 9 -12.56 13.92 1.23
N ASN A 10 -13.64 13.61 0.50
CA ASN A 10 -14.96 14.22 0.64
C ASN A 10 -16.04 13.26 1.19
N GLY A 11 -15.78 11.95 1.22
CA GLY A 11 -16.68 10.92 1.74
C GLY A 11 -17.68 10.37 0.73
N ASP A 12 -17.65 10.83 -0.52
CA ASP A 12 -18.61 10.43 -1.56
C ASP A 12 -18.39 8.99 -2.01
N LEU A 13 -19.51 8.30 -2.31
CA LEU A 13 -19.52 6.95 -2.85
C LEU A 13 -19.69 7.01 -4.37
N GLU A 14 -18.82 6.32 -5.10
CA GLU A 14 -18.85 6.28 -6.56
C GLU A 14 -18.78 4.83 -7.06
N LEU A 15 -19.61 4.51 -8.05
CA LEU A 15 -19.48 3.27 -8.83
C LEU A 15 -18.59 3.54 -10.03
N LEU A 16 -17.33 3.13 -9.95
CA LEU A 16 -16.28 3.47 -10.91
C LEU A 16 -16.04 2.35 -11.92
N GLU A 17 -15.84 2.70 -13.19
CA GLU A 17 -15.27 1.78 -14.18
C GLU A 17 -13.74 1.85 -14.14
N VAL A 18 -13.10 0.69 -13.92
CA VAL A 18 -11.64 0.56 -13.80
C VAL A 18 -11.11 -0.56 -14.73
N PRO A 19 -9.86 -0.47 -15.23
CA PRO A 19 -9.28 -1.52 -16.06
C PRO A 19 -9.24 -2.88 -15.33
N MET A 20 -9.39 -3.97 -16.08
CA MET A 20 -9.27 -5.35 -15.56
C MET A 20 -7.84 -5.69 -15.17
N PHE A 21 -7.60 -6.61 -14.25
CA PHE A 21 -6.25 -7.11 -13.96
C PHE A 21 -5.63 -7.81 -15.18
N THR A 22 -4.33 -7.62 -15.39
CA THR A 22 -3.54 -8.25 -16.48
C THR A 22 -2.49 -9.19 -15.91
N GLU A 23 -1.76 -8.76 -14.88
CA GLU A 23 -0.86 -9.62 -14.11
C GLU A 23 -1.62 -10.24 -12.94
N ILE A 24 -1.72 -11.56 -12.94
CA ILE A 24 -2.49 -12.32 -11.96
C ILE A 24 -1.49 -12.97 -11.00
N LYS A 25 -1.33 -12.37 -9.82
CA LYS A 25 -0.55 -12.90 -8.68
C LYS A 25 -1.51 -13.18 -7.53
N GLY A 26 -2.20 -14.32 -7.63
CA GLY A 26 -3.26 -14.72 -6.70
C GLY A 26 -4.36 -15.48 -7.42
N LEU A 27 -5.58 -15.39 -6.90
CA LEU A 27 -6.78 -15.98 -7.44
C LEU A 27 -7.66 -14.88 -8.03
N LEU A 28 -7.93 -14.93 -9.34
CA LEU A 28 -8.85 -14.01 -9.99
C LEU A 28 -10.28 -14.56 -9.87
N VAL A 29 -11.12 -13.86 -9.12
CA VAL A 29 -12.49 -14.25 -8.80
C VAL A 29 -13.45 -13.35 -9.56
N GLU A 30 -14.32 -13.91 -10.39
CA GLU A 30 -15.51 -13.22 -10.88
C GLU A 30 -16.56 -13.24 -9.76
N THR A 31 -16.88 -12.08 -9.20
CA THR A 31 -17.79 -11.97 -8.07
C THR A 31 -19.24 -12.20 -8.53
N LYS A 32 -19.95 -13.06 -7.80
CA LYS A 32 -21.38 -13.37 -8.01
C LYS A 32 -22.25 -12.77 -6.91
N ALA A 33 -21.74 -12.71 -5.67
CA ALA A 33 -22.36 -11.98 -4.58
C ALA A 33 -21.32 -11.33 -3.67
N SER A 34 -21.68 -10.23 -3.01
CA SER A 34 -20.86 -9.62 -1.97
C SER A 34 -21.72 -9.07 -0.85
N LEU A 35 -21.24 -9.14 0.40
CA LEU A 35 -22.01 -8.75 1.57
C LEU A 35 -21.60 -7.35 2.04
N VAL A 36 -22.57 -6.45 2.16
CA VAL A 36 -22.39 -5.15 2.80
C VAL A 36 -22.61 -5.31 4.30
N SER A 37 -21.55 -5.09 5.08
CA SER A 37 -21.66 -5.12 6.54
C SER A 37 -22.02 -3.74 7.07
N VAL A 38 -23.32 -3.54 7.29
CA VAL A 38 -23.92 -2.24 7.66
C VAL A 38 -23.13 -1.52 8.76
N GLY A 39 -22.77 -2.21 9.85
CA GLY A 39 -22.07 -1.61 10.98
C GLY A 39 -20.63 -1.17 10.65
N THR A 40 -19.84 -2.06 10.04
CA THR A 40 -18.44 -1.78 9.71
C THR A 40 -18.33 -0.70 8.63
N GLU A 41 -19.16 -0.79 7.59
CA GLU A 41 -19.06 0.11 6.45
C GLU A 41 -19.61 1.49 6.75
N LYS A 42 -20.67 1.60 7.56
CA LYS A 42 -21.12 2.88 8.09
C LYS A 42 -20.02 3.57 8.91
N ALA A 43 -19.32 2.83 9.78
CA ALA A 43 -18.20 3.38 10.54
C ALA A 43 -17.05 3.87 9.64
N MET A 44 -16.70 3.12 8.59
CA MET A 44 -15.71 3.58 7.60
C MET A 44 -16.16 4.85 6.87
N ILE A 45 -17.43 4.93 6.48
CA ILE A 45 -18.00 6.10 5.80
C ILE A 45 -18.04 7.32 6.72
N ASP A 46 -18.45 7.14 7.98
CA ASP A 46 -18.51 8.22 8.96
C ASP A 46 -17.12 8.80 9.25
N ILE A 47 -16.09 7.96 9.29
CA ILE A 47 -14.68 8.42 9.39
C ILE A 47 -14.28 9.23 8.15
N ALA A 48 -14.65 8.77 6.95
CA ALA A 48 -14.33 9.47 5.71
C ALA A 48 -15.03 10.84 5.58
N LYS A 49 -16.24 10.98 6.14
CA LYS A 49 -16.99 12.25 6.16
C LYS A 49 -16.48 13.28 7.18
N LYS A 50 -15.65 12.88 8.15
CA LYS A 50 -15.05 13.83 9.11
C LYS A 50 -14.13 14.84 8.40
N ASN A 51 -14.11 16.08 8.90
CA ASN A 51 -13.13 17.07 8.46
C ASN A 51 -11.70 16.64 8.82
N ILE A 52 -10.67 17.33 8.31
CA ILE A 52 -9.25 16.96 8.52
C ILE A 52 -8.91 16.85 10.02
N ILE A 53 -9.46 17.74 10.85
CA ILE A 53 -9.25 17.71 12.31
C ILE A 53 -9.90 16.47 12.92
N GLY A 54 -11.14 16.14 12.54
CA GLY A 54 -11.83 14.93 13.00
C GLY A 54 -11.15 13.64 12.54
N LYS A 55 -10.57 13.62 11.32
CA LYS A 55 -9.73 12.52 10.84
C LYS A 55 -8.43 12.40 11.63
N ALA A 56 -7.79 13.52 11.94
CA ALA A 56 -6.58 13.58 12.75
C ALA A 56 -6.80 13.05 14.18
N ILE A 57 -7.92 13.43 14.81
CA ILE A 57 -8.32 12.92 16.14
C ILE A 57 -8.61 11.42 16.09
N ALA A 58 -9.28 10.93 15.03
CA ALA A 58 -9.58 9.51 14.86
C ALA A 58 -8.34 8.64 14.54
N ARG A 59 -7.26 9.24 14.02
CA ARG A 59 -6.03 8.56 13.60
C ARG A 59 -4.77 9.27 14.12
N PRO A 60 -4.54 9.28 15.45
CA PRO A 60 -3.40 9.97 16.05
C PRO A 60 -2.05 9.36 15.61
N ASP A 61 -2.04 8.08 15.22
CA ASP A 61 -0.92 7.38 14.60
C ASP A 61 -0.48 8.04 13.28
N TRP A 62 -1.43 8.38 12.42
CA TRP A 62 -1.15 9.06 11.15
C TRP A 62 -0.68 10.49 11.36
N VAL A 63 -1.23 11.20 12.33
CA VAL A 63 -0.76 12.55 12.70
C VAL A 63 0.71 12.54 13.09
N ARG A 64 1.13 11.55 13.90
CA ARG A 64 2.53 11.38 14.29
C ARG A 64 3.43 11.15 13.07
N GLN A 65 3.01 10.30 12.13
CA GLN A 65 3.74 10.07 10.88
C GLN A 65 3.89 11.35 10.04
N VAL A 66 2.84 12.18 9.98
CA VAL A 66 2.90 13.47 9.28
C VAL A 66 3.89 14.42 9.98
N ILE A 67 3.82 14.55 11.30
CA ILE A 67 4.73 15.40 12.08
C ILE A 67 6.20 14.97 11.90
N ASP A 68 6.48 13.67 11.99
CA ASP A 68 7.82 13.14 11.77
C ASP A 68 8.34 13.45 10.36
N LYS A 69 7.44 13.41 9.37
CA LYS A 69 7.76 13.73 7.99
C LYS A 69 7.96 15.23 7.76
N VAL A 70 7.19 16.09 8.43
CA VAL A 70 7.38 17.54 8.42
C VAL A 70 8.79 17.89 8.93
N LYS A 71 9.24 17.23 10.00
CA LYS A 71 10.59 17.43 10.54
C LYS A 71 11.69 16.99 9.57
N THR A 72 11.48 15.88 8.87
CA THR A 72 12.49 15.27 7.99
C THR A 72 12.57 15.92 6.60
N ASP A 73 11.41 16.13 5.96
CA ASP A 73 11.30 16.53 4.55
C ASP A 73 10.79 17.96 4.36
N GLY A 74 10.38 18.63 5.44
CA GLY A 74 9.76 19.95 5.43
C GLY A 74 8.23 19.91 5.33
N LEU A 75 7.59 21.00 5.79
CA LEU A 75 6.13 21.10 5.93
C LEU A 75 5.37 20.81 4.63
N MET A 76 5.82 21.40 3.51
CA MET A 76 5.09 21.31 2.25
C MET A 76 5.15 19.91 1.63
N GLU A 77 6.30 19.25 1.67
CA GLU A 77 6.46 17.90 1.10
C GLU A 77 5.68 16.87 1.92
N ALA A 78 5.75 16.97 3.25
CA ALA A 78 4.94 16.16 4.14
C ALA A 78 3.43 16.37 3.90
N TRP A 79 3.00 17.62 3.72
CA TRP A 79 1.62 17.94 3.37
C TRP A 79 1.20 17.34 2.03
N ARG A 80 2.00 17.51 0.96
CA ARG A 80 1.71 16.97 -0.37
C ARG A 80 1.54 15.46 -0.36
N GLN A 81 2.46 14.74 0.29
CA GLN A 81 2.39 13.28 0.37
C GLN A 81 1.23 12.79 1.24
N SER A 82 0.90 13.52 2.32
CA SER A 82 -0.25 13.22 3.16
C SER A 82 -1.56 13.43 2.40
N LYS A 83 -1.67 14.54 1.67
CA LYS A 83 -2.80 14.83 0.80
C LYS A 83 -2.95 13.79 -0.29
N ALA A 84 -1.87 13.41 -0.98
CA ALA A 84 -1.89 12.37 -2.01
C ALA A 84 -2.33 10.98 -1.48
N ARG A 85 -2.12 10.71 -0.19
CA ARG A 85 -2.62 9.49 0.47
C ARG A 85 -4.12 9.59 0.79
N LEU A 86 -4.60 10.76 1.20
CA LEU A 86 -6.01 11.02 1.53
C LEU A 86 -6.90 11.20 0.30
N ASP A 87 -6.36 11.65 -0.83
CA ASP A 87 -7.10 11.86 -2.08
C ASP A 87 -7.43 10.53 -2.79
N MET A 88 -6.82 9.42 -2.38
CA MET A 88 -7.02 8.12 -3.02
C MET A 88 -8.36 7.48 -2.63
N PRO A 89 -9.16 7.02 -3.61
CA PRO A 89 -10.37 6.29 -3.33
C PRO A 89 -10.04 4.94 -2.68
N VAL A 90 -10.82 4.58 -1.67
CA VAL A 90 -10.72 3.31 -0.96
C VAL A 90 -11.84 2.40 -1.48
N PRO A 91 -11.53 1.19 -1.98
CA PRO A 91 -12.57 0.26 -2.39
C PRO A 91 -13.37 -0.19 -1.17
N LEU A 92 -14.70 -0.26 -1.31
CA LEU A 92 -15.57 -0.77 -0.24
C LEU A 92 -15.74 -2.29 -0.34
N GLY A 93 -16.23 -2.90 0.74
CA GLY A 93 -16.39 -4.34 0.85
C GLY A 93 -15.13 -5.10 1.25
N TYR A 94 -15.35 -6.22 1.94
CA TYR A 94 -14.30 -7.11 2.42
C TYR A 94 -14.73 -8.59 2.47
N SER A 95 -15.89 -8.92 1.90
CA SER A 95 -16.48 -10.26 1.91
C SER A 95 -17.29 -10.48 0.64
N CYS A 96 -16.87 -11.44 -0.18
CA CYS A 96 -17.56 -11.76 -1.43
C CYS A 96 -17.48 -13.25 -1.78
N SER A 97 -18.24 -13.67 -2.78
CA SER A 97 -18.25 -15.02 -3.30
C SER A 97 -18.35 -15.00 -4.82
N GLY A 98 -17.83 -16.03 -5.48
CA GLY A 98 -17.72 -16.02 -6.91
C GLY A 98 -17.09 -17.27 -7.51
N ILE A 99 -16.69 -17.15 -8.77
CA ILE A 99 -16.11 -18.25 -9.55
C ILE A 99 -14.69 -17.90 -9.92
N LEU A 100 -13.76 -18.83 -9.72
CA LEU A 100 -12.38 -18.66 -10.16
C LEU A 100 -12.29 -18.59 -11.69
N LYS A 101 -11.67 -17.53 -12.20
CA LYS A 101 -11.38 -17.34 -13.63
C LYS A 101 -9.92 -17.56 -13.97
N ASP A 102 -9.02 -17.37 -13.02
CA ASP A 102 -7.60 -17.61 -13.19
C ASP A 102 -6.93 -17.93 -11.85
N VAL A 103 -5.85 -18.70 -11.91
CA VAL A 103 -5.05 -19.16 -10.77
C VAL A 103 -3.59 -18.80 -11.09
N GLY A 104 -3.19 -17.61 -10.68
CA GLY A 104 -1.85 -17.06 -10.92
C GLY A 104 -0.79 -17.50 -9.90
N THR A 105 -1.13 -18.45 -9.03
CA THR A 105 -0.21 -19.03 -8.05
C THR A 105 -0.16 -20.54 -8.22
N ARG A 106 0.97 -21.18 -7.94
CA ARG A 106 1.07 -22.64 -7.88
C ARG A 106 0.46 -23.13 -6.56
N ASP A 107 -0.82 -22.87 -6.34
CA ASP A 107 -1.57 -23.45 -5.22
C ASP A 107 -2.41 -24.61 -5.77
N GLY A 108 -2.04 -25.84 -5.39
CA GLY A 108 -2.69 -27.06 -5.86
C GLY A 108 -4.13 -27.22 -5.38
N ASP A 109 -4.58 -26.39 -4.44
CA ASP A 109 -5.92 -26.45 -3.88
C ASP A 109 -6.97 -25.84 -4.83
N PHE A 110 -6.60 -25.00 -5.79
CA PHE A 110 -7.54 -24.24 -6.61
C PHE A 110 -7.48 -24.55 -8.11
N ARG A 111 -8.64 -24.49 -8.77
CA ARG A 111 -8.82 -24.71 -10.21
C ARG A 111 -9.80 -23.69 -10.78
N ILE A 112 -9.59 -23.28 -12.02
CA ILE A 112 -10.55 -22.44 -12.76
C ILE A 112 -11.93 -23.10 -12.74
N GLY A 113 -12.98 -22.31 -12.55
CA GLY A 113 -14.36 -22.77 -12.40
C GLY A 113 -14.78 -23.14 -10.98
N THR A 114 -13.83 -23.27 -10.03
CA THR A 114 -14.15 -23.53 -8.62
C THR A 114 -14.96 -22.37 -8.04
N ARG A 115 -16.03 -22.70 -7.30
CA ARG A 115 -16.84 -21.76 -6.52
C ARG A 115 -16.10 -21.43 -5.22
N VAL A 116 -15.88 -20.15 -4.96
CA VAL A 116 -15.07 -19.69 -3.84
C VAL A 116 -15.70 -18.52 -3.10
N ALA A 117 -15.47 -18.46 -1.80
CA ALA A 117 -15.76 -17.31 -0.95
C ALA A 117 -14.44 -16.65 -0.51
N CYS A 118 -14.44 -15.34 -0.42
CA CYS A 118 -13.25 -14.53 -0.24
C CYS A 118 -13.45 -13.50 0.86
N ALA A 119 -12.38 -13.22 1.60
CA ALA A 119 -12.34 -12.17 2.62
C ALA A 119 -11.16 -11.23 2.39
N GLY A 120 -11.16 -10.07 3.04
CA GLY A 120 -10.03 -9.13 3.05
C GLY A 120 -10.40 -7.74 2.55
N SER A 121 -10.19 -6.73 3.38
CA SER A 121 -10.33 -5.33 2.94
C SER A 121 -9.28 -5.02 1.86
N GLY A 122 -9.73 -4.49 0.73
CA GLY A 122 -8.88 -4.23 -0.44
C GLY A 122 -8.51 -5.48 -1.27
N TYR A 123 -9.06 -6.65 -0.93
CA TYR A 123 -8.95 -7.90 -1.69
C TYR A 123 -10.32 -8.44 -2.14
N ALA A 124 -11.28 -8.56 -1.23
CA ALA A 124 -12.65 -9.04 -1.47
C ALA A 124 -13.65 -7.86 -1.48
N SER A 125 -13.41 -6.91 -2.38
CA SER A 125 -14.18 -5.68 -2.48
C SER A 125 -15.50 -5.85 -3.26
N HIS A 126 -16.39 -4.87 -3.14
CA HIS A 126 -17.58 -4.74 -3.97
C HIS A 126 -17.20 -4.37 -5.41
N ALA A 127 -16.81 -5.38 -6.18
CA ALA A 127 -16.28 -5.25 -7.52
C ALA A 127 -16.67 -6.45 -8.37
N GLU A 128 -16.80 -6.27 -9.69
CA GLU A 128 -17.12 -7.40 -10.58
C GLU A 128 -16.04 -8.48 -10.59
N PHE A 129 -14.79 -8.10 -10.35
CA PHE A 129 -13.65 -9.01 -10.27
C PHE A 129 -12.74 -8.64 -9.10
N ASN A 130 -12.22 -9.64 -8.41
CA ASN A 130 -11.31 -9.46 -7.28
C ASN A 130 -10.06 -10.34 -7.47
N LEU A 131 -8.88 -9.79 -7.19
CA LEU A 131 -7.62 -10.54 -7.15
C LEU A 131 -7.28 -10.82 -5.67
N VAL A 132 -7.48 -12.06 -5.25
CA VAL A 132 -7.47 -12.45 -3.84
C VAL A 132 -6.31 -13.42 -3.58
N PRO A 133 -5.53 -13.24 -2.51
CA PRO A 133 -4.54 -14.23 -2.11
C PRO A 133 -5.17 -15.57 -1.68
N PRO A 134 -4.50 -16.72 -1.88
CA PRO A 134 -5.11 -18.03 -1.61
C PRO A 134 -5.56 -18.24 -0.16
N ASN A 135 -4.80 -17.76 0.83
CA ASN A 135 -5.16 -17.91 2.25
C ASN A 135 -6.35 -17.06 2.70
N LEU A 136 -6.85 -16.17 1.83
CA LEU A 136 -8.05 -15.36 2.03
C LEU A 136 -9.24 -15.88 1.21
N CYS A 137 -9.15 -17.10 0.69
CA CYS A 137 -10.11 -17.71 -0.21
C CYS A 137 -10.41 -19.15 0.24
N VAL A 138 -11.69 -19.54 0.24
CA VAL A 138 -12.14 -20.88 0.61
C VAL A 138 -13.12 -21.43 -0.43
N LYS A 139 -13.18 -22.75 -0.58
CA LYS A 139 -14.15 -23.40 -1.49
C LYS A 139 -15.56 -23.32 -0.92
N ILE A 140 -16.53 -23.08 -1.79
CA ILE A 140 -17.95 -23.09 -1.43
C ILE A 140 -18.47 -24.53 -1.57
N PRO A 141 -19.09 -25.12 -0.52
CA PRO A 141 -19.79 -26.40 -0.64
C PRO A 141 -20.91 -26.36 -1.68
N ASP A 142 -21.16 -27.47 -2.37
CA ASP A 142 -22.08 -27.51 -3.52
C ASP A 142 -23.49 -27.00 -3.18
N ASN A 143 -23.97 -27.28 -1.97
CA ASN A 143 -25.30 -26.92 -1.49
C ASN A 143 -25.43 -25.50 -0.90
N VAL A 144 -24.35 -24.71 -0.84
CA VAL A 144 -24.37 -23.33 -0.30
C VAL A 144 -24.48 -22.35 -1.45
N SER A 145 -25.39 -21.37 -1.39
CA SER A 145 -25.55 -20.35 -2.43
C SER A 145 -24.39 -19.35 -2.47
N PHE A 146 -24.26 -18.53 -3.53
CA PHE A 146 -23.26 -17.46 -3.54
C PHE A 146 -23.60 -16.38 -2.50
N GLU A 147 -24.87 -16.03 -2.37
CA GLU A 147 -25.38 -15.05 -1.41
C GLU A 147 -25.01 -15.44 0.02
N ASP A 148 -25.23 -16.70 0.39
CA ASP A 148 -24.87 -17.23 1.71
C ASP A 148 -23.36 -17.27 1.91
N ALA A 149 -22.63 -17.73 0.89
CA ALA A 149 -21.17 -17.78 0.94
C ALA A 149 -20.53 -16.40 1.07
N ALA A 150 -21.20 -15.32 0.65
CA ALA A 150 -20.69 -13.96 0.79
C ALA A 150 -20.59 -13.51 2.27
N TYR A 151 -21.18 -14.24 3.22
CA TYR A 151 -21.04 -14.00 4.66
C TYR A 151 -19.73 -14.52 5.25
N VAL A 152 -18.84 -15.13 4.45
CA VAL A 152 -17.65 -15.83 4.94
C VAL A 152 -16.76 -15.02 5.88
N ALA A 153 -16.51 -13.73 5.60
CA ALA A 153 -15.64 -12.91 6.44
C ALA A 153 -16.28 -12.61 7.79
N VAL A 154 -17.57 -12.22 7.81
CA VAL A 154 -18.30 -11.93 9.04
C VAL A 154 -18.55 -13.18 9.87
N GLY A 155 -18.78 -14.32 9.22
CA GLY A 155 -18.83 -15.62 9.85
C GLY A 155 -17.50 -15.99 10.51
N GLY A 156 -16.39 -15.79 9.81
CA GLY A 156 -15.05 -16.00 10.36
C GLY A 156 -14.76 -15.12 11.59
N ILE A 157 -15.23 -13.86 11.60
CA ILE A 157 -15.11 -12.95 12.75
C ILE A 157 -15.89 -13.50 13.96
N ALA A 158 -17.12 -13.95 13.75
CA ALA A 158 -17.94 -14.55 14.81
C ALA A 158 -17.30 -15.85 15.34
N MET A 159 -16.78 -16.70 14.46
CA MET A 159 -16.06 -17.93 14.85
C MET A 159 -14.84 -17.65 15.72
N GLU A 160 -14.03 -16.64 15.38
CA GLU A 160 -12.87 -16.25 16.18
C GLU A 160 -13.28 -15.76 17.57
N ALA A 161 -14.33 -14.94 17.66
CA ALA A 161 -14.82 -14.44 18.93
C ALA A 161 -15.30 -15.57 19.86
N VAL A 162 -16.03 -16.56 19.33
CA VAL A 162 -16.47 -17.74 20.08
C VAL A 162 -15.27 -18.59 20.53
N ARG A 163 -14.24 -18.74 19.69
CA ARG A 163 -13.01 -19.49 20.04
C ARG A 163 -12.23 -18.80 21.15
N LEU A 164 -12.11 -17.47 21.10
CA LEU A 164 -11.45 -16.69 22.16
C LEU A 164 -12.21 -16.75 23.48
N ALA A 165 -13.55 -16.90 23.44
CA ALA A 165 -14.35 -17.11 24.64
C ALA A 165 -14.06 -18.47 25.32
N LYS A 166 -13.40 -19.41 24.62
CA LYS A 166 -13.10 -20.79 25.10
C LYS A 166 -14.36 -21.45 25.68
N VAL A 167 -15.45 -21.41 24.93
CA VAL A 167 -16.71 -22.01 25.36
C VAL A 167 -16.61 -23.52 25.44
N GLU A 168 -17.32 -24.10 26.40
CA GLU A 168 -17.52 -25.54 26.55
C GLU A 168 -19.03 -25.85 26.53
N PHE A 169 -19.35 -27.12 26.33
CA PHE A 169 -20.73 -27.59 26.30
C PHE A 169 -21.42 -27.27 27.62
N GLY A 170 -22.62 -26.66 27.56
CA GLY A 170 -23.39 -26.26 28.74
C GLY A 170 -23.03 -24.89 29.33
N HIS A 171 -22.01 -24.19 28.83
CA HIS A 171 -21.70 -22.84 29.31
C HIS A 171 -22.85 -21.85 29.07
N LYS A 172 -23.05 -20.92 30.00
CA LYS A 172 -23.99 -19.79 29.88
C LYS A 172 -23.26 -18.55 29.37
N ILE A 173 -23.64 -18.07 28.21
CA ILE A 173 -22.91 -17.04 27.45
C ILE A 173 -23.79 -15.83 27.18
N GLY A 174 -23.25 -14.63 27.42
CA GLY A 174 -23.89 -13.37 27.05
C GLY A 174 -23.38 -12.85 25.71
N VAL A 175 -24.28 -12.37 24.85
CA VAL A 175 -23.92 -11.70 23.58
C VAL A 175 -24.46 -10.27 23.59
N ILE A 176 -23.56 -9.28 23.68
CA ILE A 176 -23.91 -7.86 23.67
C ILE A 176 -23.76 -7.31 22.26
N GLY A 177 -24.87 -6.81 21.69
CA GLY A 177 -24.97 -6.30 20.32
C GLY A 177 -25.44 -7.39 19.35
N LEU A 178 -26.75 -7.43 19.09
CA LEU A 178 -27.44 -8.41 18.27
C LEU A 178 -27.65 -7.93 16.82
N GLY A 179 -26.70 -7.15 16.29
CA GLY A 179 -26.58 -6.89 14.86
C GLY A 179 -26.12 -8.13 14.09
N LEU A 180 -25.66 -7.96 12.85
CA LEU A 180 -25.23 -9.06 11.97
C LEU A 180 -24.28 -10.06 12.67
N LEU A 181 -23.18 -9.59 13.24
CA LEU A 181 -22.21 -10.45 13.94
C LEU A 181 -22.80 -11.11 15.18
N GLY A 182 -23.64 -10.40 15.94
CA GLY A 182 -24.31 -10.94 17.12
C GLY A 182 -25.26 -12.08 16.78
N GLN A 183 -26.06 -11.94 15.72
CA GLN A 183 -26.97 -12.99 15.25
C GLN A 183 -26.20 -14.25 14.82
N LEU A 184 -25.10 -14.10 14.09
CA LEU A 184 -24.24 -15.24 13.73
C LEU A 184 -23.61 -15.88 14.97
N THR A 185 -23.15 -15.08 15.92
CA THR A 185 -22.53 -15.54 17.17
C THR A 185 -23.52 -16.37 18.01
N VAL A 186 -24.77 -15.94 18.13
CA VAL A 186 -25.82 -16.70 18.83
C VAL A 186 -26.00 -18.09 18.21
N GLN A 187 -26.11 -18.19 16.88
CA GLN A 187 -26.28 -19.47 16.20
C GLN A 187 -25.04 -20.39 16.34
N ILE A 188 -23.83 -19.81 16.30
CA ILE A 188 -22.59 -20.58 16.50
C ILE A 188 -22.51 -21.11 17.93
N LEU A 189 -22.81 -20.28 18.94
CA LEU A 189 -22.84 -20.69 20.35
C LEU A 189 -23.89 -21.77 20.59
N ARG A 190 -25.08 -21.64 19.98
CA ARG A 190 -26.13 -22.65 20.07
C ARG A 190 -25.65 -23.99 19.50
N SER A 191 -24.95 -23.95 18.36
CA SER A 191 -24.36 -25.14 17.73
C SER A 191 -23.22 -25.75 18.56
N ALA A 192 -22.53 -24.94 19.37
CA ALA A 192 -21.51 -25.38 20.33
C ALA A 192 -22.11 -25.99 21.62
N GLY A 193 -23.44 -25.99 21.76
CA GLY A 193 -24.14 -26.51 22.94
C GLY A 193 -24.15 -25.57 24.13
N CYS A 194 -24.00 -24.26 23.90
CA CYS A 194 -24.10 -23.24 24.96
C CYS A 194 -25.55 -22.79 25.17
N HIS A 195 -25.80 -22.21 26.35
CA HIS A 195 -27.03 -21.50 26.70
C HIS A 195 -26.80 -20.00 26.56
N ILE A 196 -27.67 -19.27 25.86
CA ILE A 196 -27.36 -17.90 25.43
C ILE A 196 -28.39 -16.90 25.94
N ILE A 197 -27.88 -15.78 26.50
CA ILE A 197 -28.65 -14.54 26.67
C ILE A 197 -28.20 -13.50 25.64
N GLY A 198 -29.16 -12.97 24.87
CA GLY A 198 -28.93 -11.93 23.87
C GLY A 198 -29.27 -10.53 24.39
N ILE A 199 -28.42 -9.54 24.13
CA ILE A 199 -28.57 -8.18 24.66
C ILE A 199 -28.42 -7.16 23.53
N ASP A 200 -29.43 -6.33 23.28
CA ASP A 200 -29.36 -5.21 22.33
C ASP A 200 -30.34 -4.11 22.74
N ILE A 201 -30.14 -2.89 22.23
CA ILE A 201 -31.08 -1.78 22.41
C ILE A 201 -32.35 -1.96 21.55
N SER A 202 -32.28 -2.79 20.50
CA SER A 202 -33.35 -3.03 19.55
C SER A 202 -34.12 -4.29 19.90
N GLU A 203 -35.36 -4.11 20.34
CA GLU A 203 -36.30 -5.21 20.63
C GLU A 203 -36.43 -6.18 19.45
N LYS A 204 -36.56 -5.69 18.22
CA LYS A 204 -36.63 -6.54 17.01
C LYS A 204 -35.40 -7.43 16.81
N LYS A 205 -34.20 -6.94 17.17
CA LYS A 205 -32.97 -7.76 17.09
C LYS A 205 -32.92 -8.79 18.21
N CYS A 206 -33.41 -8.45 19.40
CA CYS A 206 -33.58 -9.40 20.49
C CYS A 206 -34.55 -10.53 20.11
N GLU A 207 -35.72 -10.19 19.57
CA GLU A 207 -36.69 -11.18 19.06
C GLU A 207 -36.08 -12.11 18.00
N LEU A 208 -35.30 -11.55 17.07
CA LEU A 208 -34.58 -12.34 16.08
C LEU A 208 -33.55 -13.28 16.72
N ALA A 209 -32.87 -12.85 17.79
CA ALA A 209 -31.91 -13.70 18.50
C ALA A 209 -32.58 -14.90 19.19
N LEU A 210 -33.82 -14.75 19.71
CA LEU A 210 -34.60 -15.88 20.21
C LEU A 210 -34.85 -16.93 19.11
N LYS A 211 -35.24 -16.47 17.92
CA LYS A 211 -35.44 -17.36 16.75
C LYS A 211 -34.14 -18.08 16.36
N HIS A 212 -32.99 -17.46 16.57
CA HIS A 212 -31.67 -18.00 16.28
C HIS A 212 -31.04 -18.84 17.41
N GLY A 213 -31.73 -19.01 18.53
CA GLY A 213 -31.32 -19.92 19.60
C GLY A 213 -30.87 -19.28 20.90
N ALA A 214 -31.06 -17.96 21.08
CA ALA A 214 -31.02 -17.36 22.41
C ALA A 214 -32.19 -17.88 23.25
N GLU A 215 -31.96 -18.13 24.53
CA GLU A 215 -32.97 -18.61 25.48
C GLU A 215 -33.60 -17.47 26.25
N VAL A 216 -32.80 -16.44 26.54
CA VAL A 216 -33.23 -15.22 27.20
C VAL A 216 -32.76 -14.01 26.40
N ILE A 217 -33.52 -12.91 26.49
CA ILE A 217 -33.13 -11.62 25.95
C ILE A 217 -33.24 -10.52 26.99
N ALA A 218 -32.43 -9.48 26.82
CA ALA A 218 -32.57 -8.21 27.53
C ALA A 218 -32.53 -7.06 26.51
N VAL A 219 -33.56 -6.21 26.52
CA VAL A 219 -33.62 -5.00 25.69
C VAL A 219 -33.09 -3.84 26.50
N ASP A 220 -31.84 -3.42 26.25
CA ASP A 220 -31.19 -2.34 27.02
C ASP A 220 -31.95 -1.02 26.84
N GLY A 221 -32.42 -0.45 27.96
CA GLY A 221 -33.33 0.70 28.02
C GLY A 221 -34.77 0.34 28.40
N LYS A 222 -35.19 -0.91 28.26
CA LYS A 222 -36.45 -1.44 28.83
C LYS A 222 -36.18 -2.38 30.01
N ASP A 223 -35.15 -3.20 29.89
CA ASP A 223 -34.67 -4.12 30.91
C ASP A 223 -33.39 -3.58 31.56
N ASP A 224 -33.04 -4.11 32.73
CA ASP A 224 -31.66 -4.07 33.22
C ASP A 224 -30.91 -5.33 32.72
N PRO A 225 -29.97 -5.19 31.76
CA PRO A 225 -29.25 -6.33 31.21
C PRO A 225 -28.45 -7.12 32.26
N ILE A 226 -27.94 -6.45 33.30
CA ILE A 226 -27.13 -7.10 34.34
C ILE A 226 -28.04 -8.01 35.17
N SER A 227 -29.11 -7.48 35.75
CA SER A 227 -30.06 -8.29 36.53
C SER A 227 -30.67 -9.44 35.73
N ARG A 228 -31.02 -9.22 34.45
CA ARG A 228 -31.51 -10.28 33.54
C ARG A 228 -30.47 -11.39 33.35
N SER A 229 -29.22 -11.02 33.17
CA SER A 229 -28.10 -11.96 32.99
C SER A 229 -27.83 -12.77 34.26
N MET A 230 -27.86 -12.12 35.42
CA MET A 230 -27.71 -12.77 36.72
C MET A 230 -28.85 -13.77 36.97
N ALA A 231 -30.10 -13.37 36.74
CA ALA A 231 -31.25 -14.27 36.86
C ALA A 231 -31.15 -15.49 35.92
N PHE A 232 -30.75 -15.29 34.66
CA PHE A 232 -30.48 -16.40 33.72
C PHE A 232 -29.34 -17.31 34.18
N ALA A 233 -28.33 -16.72 34.83
CA ALA A 233 -27.20 -17.43 35.40
C ALA A 233 -27.47 -18.08 36.76
N ASN A 234 -28.69 -17.98 37.33
CA ASN A 234 -29.00 -18.39 38.70
C ASN A 234 -28.13 -17.65 39.75
N ASP A 235 -27.87 -16.37 39.51
CA ASP A 235 -27.04 -15.47 40.31
C ASP A 235 -25.55 -15.87 40.44
N GLU A 236 -25.10 -16.90 39.71
CA GLU A 236 -23.69 -17.31 39.67
C GLU A 236 -22.84 -16.47 38.70
N GLY A 237 -23.49 -15.81 37.74
CA GLY A 237 -22.85 -15.06 36.65
C GLY A 237 -22.55 -15.90 35.40
N LEU A 238 -22.29 -15.23 34.28
CA LEU A 238 -22.05 -15.86 32.97
C LEU A 238 -20.62 -16.38 32.85
N ASP A 239 -20.43 -17.53 32.19
CA ASP A 239 -19.10 -18.11 31.90
C ASP A 239 -18.26 -17.22 31.00
N ALA A 240 -18.91 -16.62 30.00
CA ALA A 240 -18.31 -15.60 29.18
C ALA A 240 -19.33 -14.60 28.61
N VAL A 241 -18.84 -13.41 28.27
CA VAL A 241 -19.59 -12.38 27.56
C VAL A 241 -18.83 -11.97 26.30
N ILE A 242 -19.50 -12.05 25.14
CA ILE A 242 -18.96 -11.65 23.84
C ILE A 242 -19.60 -10.33 23.42
N ILE A 243 -18.77 -9.30 23.23
CA ILE A 243 -19.19 -7.96 22.85
C ILE A 243 -19.02 -7.79 21.34
N MET A 244 -20.16 -7.71 20.65
CA MET A 244 -20.30 -7.46 19.21
C MET A 244 -20.81 -6.05 18.89
N ALA A 245 -21.23 -5.29 19.91
CA ALA A 245 -21.66 -3.90 19.77
C ALA A 245 -20.48 -2.99 19.38
N SER A 246 -20.75 -2.02 18.51
CA SER A 246 -19.81 -0.94 18.17
C SER A 246 -20.38 0.38 18.64
N PHE A 247 -19.87 0.90 19.76
CA PHE A 247 -20.32 2.13 20.39
C PHE A 247 -19.16 2.76 21.16
N ASP A 248 -18.94 4.07 20.99
CA ASP A 248 -17.85 4.81 21.64
C ASP A 248 -18.16 5.06 23.12
N SER A 249 -18.17 3.98 23.91
CA SER A 249 -18.45 3.96 25.33
C SER A 249 -17.78 2.76 25.99
N ASN A 250 -17.46 2.92 27.27
CA ASN A 250 -16.95 1.84 28.11
C ASN A 250 -18.07 0.96 28.71
N LYS A 251 -19.34 1.38 28.59
CA LYS A 251 -20.49 0.69 29.20
C LYS A 251 -20.55 -0.80 28.86
N PRO A 252 -20.41 -1.25 27.59
CA PRO A 252 -20.48 -2.68 27.27
C PRO A 252 -19.43 -3.53 27.99
N LEU A 253 -18.23 -2.98 28.22
CA LEU A 253 -17.16 -3.68 28.94
C LEU A 253 -17.44 -3.74 30.46
N ILE A 254 -17.98 -2.65 31.02
CA ILE A 254 -18.38 -2.60 32.43
C ILE A 254 -19.52 -3.60 32.68
N ASP A 255 -20.58 -3.54 31.88
CA ASP A 255 -21.72 -4.43 31.99
C ASP A 255 -21.29 -5.91 31.86
N ALA A 256 -20.43 -6.22 30.87
CA ALA A 256 -19.87 -7.56 30.71
C ALA A 256 -19.11 -8.04 31.96
N ALA A 257 -18.34 -7.16 32.61
CA ALA A 257 -17.61 -7.49 33.84
C ALA A 257 -18.54 -7.75 35.03
N GLU A 258 -19.64 -7.01 35.13
CA GLU A 258 -20.65 -7.23 36.16
C GLU A 258 -21.47 -8.52 35.91
N MET A 259 -21.77 -8.85 34.65
CA MET A 259 -22.50 -10.07 34.27
C MET A 259 -21.68 -11.36 34.42
N CYS A 260 -20.35 -11.29 34.27
CA CYS A 260 -19.49 -12.48 34.35
C CYS A 260 -19.40 -13.03 35.77
N ARG A 261 -19.28 -14.36 35.89
CA ARG A 261 -18.88 -15.03 37.13
C ARG A 261 -17.40 -14.79 37.46
N GLU A 262 -16.98 -15.19 38.66
CA GLU A 262 -15.55 -15.27 38.97
C GLU A 262 -14.84 -16.21 37.99
N ARG A 263 -13.67 -15.78 37.51
CA ARG A 263 -12.86 -16.41 36.45
C ARG A 263 -13.59 -16.56 35.12
N GLY A 264 -14.63 -15.73 34.91
CA GLY A 264 -15.30 -15.61 33.62
C GLY A 264 -14.44 -14.89 32.59
N ARG A 265 -14.85 -14.95 31.32
CA ARG A 265 -14.13 -14.33 30.22
C ARG A 265 -14.93 -13.29 29.47
N ILE A 266 -14.27 -12.22 29.04
CA ILE A 266 -14.86 -11.21 28.16
C ILE A 266 -14.07 -11.16 26.85
N VAL A 267 -14.80 -11.19 25.73
CA VAL A 267 -14.23 -11.03 24.39
C VAL A 267 -14.79 -9.76 23.75
N ALA A 268 -13.94 -8.77 23.50
CA ALA A 268 -14.27 -7.58 22.74
C ALA A 268 -13.98 -7.80 21.25
N CYS A 269 -15.04 -7.94 20.44
CA CYS A 269 -14.94 -8.00 18.99
C CYS A 269 -15.42 -6.71 18.33
N GLY A 270 -16.46 -6.09 18.88
CA GLY A 270 -16.96 -4.79 18.43
C GLY A 270 -16.08 -3.62 18.91
N LEU A 271 -16.34 -2.44 18.33
CA LEU A 271 -15.56 -1.23 18.60
C LEU A 271 -16.10 -0.53 19.86
N VAL A 272 -15.48 -0.80 21.02
CA VAL A 272 -15.90 -0.28 22.34
C VAL A 272 -14.73 0.34 23.11
N GLY A 273 -15.04 1.12 24.13
CA GLY A 273 -14.05 1.63 25.07
C GLY A 273 -13.33 0.50 25.80
N LEU A 274 -12.01 0.64 25.98
CA LEU A 274 -11.13 -0.36 26.60
C LEU A 274 -10.56 0.10 27.95
N ASN A 275 -11.28 0.97 28.67
CA ASN A 275 -10.89 1.41 30.01
C ASN A 275 -11.30 0.33 31.02
N ILE A 276 -10.45 -0.67 31.22
CA ILE A 276 -10.76 -1.86 32.04
C ILE A 276 -11.09 -1.45 33.49
N PRO A 277 -12.28 -1.81 34.03
CA PRO A 277 -12.65 -1.53 35.41
C PRO A 277 -11.85 -2.43 36.37
N ARG A 278 -10.69 -1.93 36.81
CA ARG A 278 -9.69 -2.70 37.58
C ARG A 278 -10.26 -3.39 38.81
N GLU A 279 -11.16 -2.75 39.55
CA GLU A 279 -11.71 -3.31 40.78
C GLU A 279 -12.52 -4.60 40.51
N THR A 280 -13.49 -4.54 39.59
CA THR A 280 -14.32 -5.70 39.20
C THR A 280 -13.45 -6.83 38.61
N PHE A 281 -12.53 -6.47 37.70
CA PHE A 281 -11.60 -7.44 37.09
C PHE A 281 -10.70 -8.13 38.12
N TYR A 282 -10.20 -7.37 39.10
CA TYR A 282 -9.34 -7.90 40.15
C TYR A 282 -10.13 -8.81 41.10
N LYS A 283 -11.31 -8.37 41.55
CA LYS A 283 -12.15 -9.15 42.48
C LYS A 283 -12.59 -10.49 41.89
N LYS A 284 -12.99 -10.48 40.61
CA LYS A 284 -13.49 -11.66 39.91
C LYS A 284 -12.42 -12.45 39.15
N GLU A 285 -11.16 -12.00 39.12
CA GLU A 285 -10.09 -12.64 38.33
C GLU A 285 -10.49 -12.86 36.85
N LEU A 286 -11.03 -11.82 36.20
CA LEU A 286 -11.59 -11.92 34.85
C LEU A 286 -10.51 -11.96 33.75
N ASP A 287 -10.73 -12.81 32.75
CA ASP A 287 -9.96 -12.83 31.51
C ASP A 287 -10.53 -11.85 30.48
N PHE A 288 -9.67 -11.15 29.75
CA PHE A 288 -10.07 -10.26 28.65
C PHE A 288 -9.27 -10.52 27.38
N ALA A 289 -9.96 -10.59 26.25
CA ALA A 289 -9.35 -10.69 24.93
C ALA A 289 -9.99 -9.70 23.94
N VAL A 290 -9.16 -9.14 23.06
CA VAL A 290 -9.62 -8.37 21.88
C VAL A 290 -9.50 -9.27 20.66
N SER A 291 -10.60 -9.47 19.93
CA SER A 291 -10.62 -10.33 18.76
C SER A 291 -9.87 -9.71 17.58
N ARG A 292 -9.03 -10.51 16.92
CA ARG A 292 -8.27 -10.10 15.73
C ARG A 292 -9.02 -10.53 14.48
N ALA A 293 -9.94 -9.69 13.99
CA ALA A 293 -10.71 -9.94 12.78
C ALA A 293 -11.27 -11.39 12.76
N TRP A 294 -10.96 -12.19 11.74
CA TRP A 294 -11.33 -13.61 11.67
C TRP A 294 -10.20 -14.59 12.04
N GLY A 295 -9.17 -14.14 12.77
CA GLY A 295 -8.24 -14.99 13.51
C GLY A 295 -6.76 -14.92 13.09
N PRO A 296 -5.94 -15.87 13.58
CA PRO A 296 -4.50 -15.94 13.30
C PRO A 296 -4.17 -15.98 11.80
N GLY A 297 -3.18 -15.18 11.41
CA GLY A 297 -2.76 -14.97 10.03
C GLY A 297 -3.13 -13.58 9.50
N MET A 298 -4.14 -12.94 10.10
CA MET A 298 -4.48 -11.55 9.77
C MET A 298 -3.39 -10.58 10.23
N TYR A 299 -3.08 -9.61 9.37
CA TYR A 299 -2.01 -8.62 9.52
C TYR A 299 -0.59 -9.20 9.44
N ASP A 300 -0.46 -10.42 8.95
CA ASP A 300 0.82 -11.06 8.62
C ASP A 300 0.98 -11.14 7.09
N PRO A 301 1.84 -10.30 6.46
CA PRO A 301 2.03 -10.33 5.02
C PRO A 301 2.61 -11.65 4.47
N ASP A 302 3.30 -12.44 5.29
CA ASP A 302 3.74 -13.79 4.91
C ASP A 302 2.53 -14.72 4.73
N TYR A 303 1.57 -14.64 5.64
CA TYR A 303 0.35 -15.42 5.59
C TYR A 303 -0.63 -14.92 4.52
N GLU A 304 -0.95 -13.62 4.53
CA GLU A 304 -1.97 -13.03 3.67
C GLU A 304 -1.51 -12.98 2.21
N GLU A 305 -0.34 -12.39 1.92
CA GLU A 305 0.05 -12.09 0.53
C GLU A 305 0.93 -13.17 -0.10
N ARG A 306 1.78 -13.82 0.70
CA ARG A 306 2.75 -14.83 0.22
C ARG A 306 2.25 -16.26 0.33
N GLY A 307 1.08 -16.48 0.91
CA GLY A 307 0.45 -17.79 0.99
C GLY A 307 1.10 -18.76 1.99
N LEU A 308 1.96 -18.29 2.89
CA LEU A 308 2.58 -19.15 3.90
C LEU A 308 1.55 -19.56 4.96
N LYS A 309 1.26 -20.87 5.07
CA LYS A 309 0.30 -21.40 6.04
C LYS A 309 0.99 -21.71 7.37
N TYR A 310 0.37 -21.34 8.49
CA TYR A 310 0.86 -21.78 9.80
C TYR A 310 0.66 -23.30 9.98
N PRO A 311 1.64 -24.02 10.56
CA PRO A 311 1.49 -25.45 10.77
C PRO A 311 0.34 -25.73 11.74
N LEU A 312 -0.48 -26.74 11.41
CA LEU A 312 -1.69 -27.10 12.15
C LEU A 312 -1.43 -27.34 13.65
N ALA A 313 -0.26 -27.91 13.99
CA ALA A 313 0.13 -28.22 15.36
C ALA A 313 0.38 -26.97 16.24
N TYR A 314 0.75 -25.82 15.64
CA TYR A 314 1.04 -24.59 16.39
C TYR A 314 -0.13 -23.60 16.37
N ALA A 315 -0.87 -23.55 15.26
CA ALA A 315 -2.05 -22.72 15.12
C ALA A 315 -3.15 -23.55 14.47
N ARG A 316 -3.97 -24.22 15.28
CA ARG A 316 -5.08 -25.06 14.78
C ARG A 316 -6.11 -24.25 14.03
N TRP A 317 -6.46 -23.09 14.55
CA TRP A 317 -7.54 -22.25 14.04
C TRP A 317 -6.94 -20.96 13.49
N THR A 318 -6.81 -20.90 12.18
CA THR A 318 -6.35 -19.72 11.43
C THR A 318 -7.53 -19.01 10.78
N ALA A 319 -7.27 -17.82 10.24
CA ALA A 319 -8.19 -17.08 9.39
C ALA A 319 -8.89 -17.96 8.33
N LEU A 320 -8.10 -18.69 7.54
CA LEU A 320 -8.62 -19.63 6.54
C LEU A 320 -9.58 -20.69 7.14
N ARG A 321 -9.19 -21.33 8.25
CA ARG A 321 -9.98 -22.43 8.85
C ARG A 321 -11.22 -21.94 9.62
N ASN A 322 -11.21 -20.70 10.12
CA ASN A 322 -12.41 -20.05 10.63
C ASN A 322 -13.46 -19.89 9.52
N MET A 323 -13.02 -19.44 8.33
CA MET A 323 -13.89 -19.29 7.15
C MET A 323 -14.40 -20.65 6.62
N GLU A 324 -13.53 -21.66 6.52
CA GLU A 324 -13.92 -23.01 6.10
C GLU A 324 -14.98 -23.62 7.01
N GLU A 325 -14.78 -23.54 8.34
CA GLU A 325 -15.73 -24.08 9.30
C GLU A 325 -17.07 -23.34 9.27
N PHE A 326 -17.06 -22.00 9.11
CA PHE A 326 -18.29 -21.24 8.96
C PHE A 326 -19.11 -21.71 7.75
N LEU A 327 -18.50 -21.84 6.56
CA LEU A 327 -19.21 -22.33 5.38
C LEU A 327 -19.70 -23.77 5.53
N LYS A 328 -18.95 -24.60 6.25
CA LYS A 328 -19.39 -25.97 6.59
C LYS A 328 -20.63 -25.94 7.48
N MET A 329 -20.70 -25.06 8.47
CA MET A 329 -21.88 -24.90 9.32
C MET A 329 -23.10 -24.38 8.54
N VAL A 330 -22.90 -23.47 7.58
CA VAL A 330 -23.96 -23.05 6.64
C VAL A 330 -24.42 -24.24 5.78
N SER A 331 -23.49 -25.01 5.23
CA SER A 331 -23.78 -26.21 4.43
C SER A 331 -24.55 -27.27 5.22
N LEU A 332 -24.26 -27.45 6.51
CA LEU A 332 -24.99 -28.36 7.41
C LEU A 332 -26.35 -27.80 7.86
N GLY A 333 -26.67 -26.53 7.55
CA GLY A 333 -27.91 -25.87 7.96
C GLY A 333 -27.97 -25.50 9.45
N THR A 334 -26.84 -25.56 10.17
CA THR A 334 -26.75 -25.12 11.58
C THR A 334 -26.66 -23.59 11.68
N ILE A 335 -26.21 -22.93 10.62
CA ILE A 335 -26.33 -21.47 10.44
C ILE A 335 -27.33 -21.21 9.33
N LYS A 336 -28.37 -20.42 9.63
CA LYS A 336 -29.40 -19.97 8.69
C LYS A 336 -29.24 -18.48 8.42
N LEU A 337 -29.19 -18.13 7.14
CA LEU A 337 -28.96 -16.76 6.67
C LEU A 337 -30.20 -16.11 6.05
N ASP A 338 -31.25 -16.88 5.74
CA ASP A 338 -32.50 -16.38 5.13
C ASP A 338 -33.12 -15.24 5.95
N ASP A 339 -33.13 -15.39 7.28
CA ASP A 339 -33.69 -14.41 8.21
C ASP A 339 -32.71 -13.27 8.60
N ILE A 340 -31.45 -13.39 8.20
CA ILE A 340 -30.39 -12.37 8.42
C ILE A 340 -30.23 -11.48 7.18
N THR A 341 -30.43 -12.04 6.00
CA THR A 341 -30.39 -11.32 4.71
C THR A 341 -31.66 -10.51 4.56
N THR A 342 -31.63 -9.23 4.93
CA THR A 342 -32.83 -8.40 4.90
C THR A 342 -33.08 -7.78 3.53
N HIS A 343 -32.02 -7.52 2.76
CA HIS A 343 -32.14 -6.92 1.43
C HIS A 343 -31.15 -7.53 0.46
N ILE A 344 -31.57 -7.63 -0.81
CA ILE A 344 -30.72 -8.01 -1.92
C ILE A 344 -30.87 -6.93 -3.00
N PHE A 345 -29.75 -6.33 -3.39
CA PHE A 345 -29.69 -5.37 -4.48
C PHE A 345 -28.85 -5.92 -5.63
N SER A 346 -29.16 -5.56 -6.87
CA SER A 346 -28.20 -5.73 -7.97
C SER A 346 -26.99 -4.81 -7.73
N PHE A 347 -25.78 -5.26 -8.07
CA PHE A 347 -24.57 -4.44 -7.92
C PHE A 347 -24.64 -3.09 -8.67
N ASP A 348 -25.34 -3.02 -9.80
CA ASP A 348 -25.58 -1.76 -10.51
C ASP A 348 -26.37 -0.72 -9.69
N ARG A 349 -27.10 -1.17 -8.66
CA ARG A 349 -27.85 -0.34 -7.69
C ARG A 349 -27.16 -0.27 -6.33
N ALA A 350 -25.85 -0.52 -6.27
CA ALA A 350 -25.11 -0.49 -5.01
C ALA A 350 -25.23 0.87 -4.29
N LEU A 351 -25.18 1.99 -5.02
CA LEU A 351 -25.31 3.32 -4.40
C LEU A 351 -26.64 3.51 -3.66
N GLU A 352 -27.73 2.98 -4.20
CA GLU A 352 -29.05 3.02 -3.55
C GLU A 352 -29.07 2.17 -2.26
N ALA A 353 -28.39 1.02 -2.26
CA ALA A 353 -28.24 0.19 -1.06
C ALA A 353 -27.52 0.96 0.07
N TYR A 354 -26.46 1.71 -0.26
CA TYR A 354 -25.77 2.53 0.73
C TYR A 354 -26.59 3.75 1.16
N GLU A 355 -27.34 4.37 0.26
CA GLU A 355 -28.26 5.46 0.62
C GLU A 355 -29.29 4.97 1.64
N MET A 356 -29.89 3.80 1.41
CA MET A 356 -30.80 3.16 2.36
C MET A 356 -30.13 2.95 3.72
N ILE A 357 -28.95 2.33 3.74
CA ILE A 357 -28.18 2.05 4.97
C ILE A 357 -27.85 3.33 5.74
N LEU A 358 -27.40 4.38 5.04
CA LEU A 358 -26.98 5.63 5.65
C LEU A 358 -28.16 6.46 6.14
N SER A 359 -29.28 6.44 5.42
CA SER A 359 -30.50 7.15 5.82
C SER A 359 -31.14 6.60 7.09
N GLY A 360 -30.94 5.30 7.37
CA GLY A 360 -31.51 4.61 8.53
C GLY A 360 -33.03 4.52 8.53
N LYS A 361 -33.69 4.86 7.40
CA LYS A 361 -35.16 4.82 7.28
C LYS A 361 -35.71 3.40 7.33
N GLU A 362 -34.93 2.43 6.85
CA GLU A 362 -35.30 1.02 6.83
C GLU A 362 -34.31 0.19 7.65
N PRO A 363 -34.78 -0.71 8.52
CA PRO A 363 -33.91 -1.55 9.32
C PRO A 363 -33.20 -2.59 8.44
N ALA A 364 -31.87 -2.59 8.46
CA ALA A 364 -31.04 -3.55 7.73
C ALA A 364 -30.08 -4.31 8.66
N ILE A 365 -29.91 -5.62 8.41
CA ILE A 365 -28.96 -6.49 9.13
C ILE A 365 -27.87 -6.93 8.16
N GLY A 366 -28.20 -7.84 7.24
CA GLY A 366 -27.35 -8.23 6.12
C GLY A 366 -27.91 -7.72 4.80
N VAL A 367 -27.07 -7.03 4.01
CA VAL A 367 -27.43 -6.54 2.68
C VAL A 367 -26.51 -7.17 1.65
N VAL A 368 -27.07 -7.96 0.73
CA VAL A 368 -26.29 -8.65 -0.30
C VAL A 368 -26.38 -7.90 -1.62
N LEU A 369 -25.23 -7.70 -2.28
CA LEU A 369 -25.15 -7.22 -3.65
C LEU A 369 -24.97 -8.42 -4.58
N ARG A 370 -25.93 -8.64 -5.50
CA ARG A 370 -25.89 -9.67 -6.53
C ARG A 370 -25.34 -9.11 -7.82
N TYR A 371 -24.45 -9.85 -8.47
CA TYR A 371 -23.81 -9.46 -9.71
C TYR A 371 -24.49 -10.20 -10.85
N ASN A 372 -25.02 -9.45 -11.83
CA ASN A 372 -25.67 -10.03 -12.98
C ASN A 372 -24.65 -10.83 -13.81
N GLU A 373 -25.06 -11.99 -14.31
CA GLU A 373 -24.33 -12.69 -15.36
C GLU A 373 -24.34 -11.79 -16.60
N LYS A 374 -23.27 -11.05 -16.83
CA LYS A 374 -23.04 -10.49 -18.15
C LYS A 374 -22.83 -11.67 -19.08
N SER A 375 -23.86 -11.96 -19.87
CA SER A 375 -23.91 -12.87 -21.01
C SER A 375 -22.52 -13.22 -21.53
N GLU A 376 -22.18 -14.50 -21.54
CA GLU A 376 -21.09 -15.07 -22.33
C GLU A 376 -21.12 -14.46 -23.73
N GLY A 377 -20.29 -13.46 -23.99
CA GLY A 377 -20.63 -12.52 -25.05
C GLY A 377 -19.67 -11.36 -25.22
N LYS A 378 -18.38 -11.64 -25.04
CA LYS A 378 -17.21 -11.05 -25.72
C LYS A 378 -16.01 -11.43 -24.87
N ASN A 379 -15.08 -12.16 -25.48
CA ASN A 379 -13.67 -12.15 -25.08
C ASN A 379 -13.21 -10.68 -24.98
N LYS A 380 -13.48 -9.99 -23.88
CA LYS A 380 -12.79 -8.76 -23.53
C LYS A 380 -11.39 -9.22 -23.19
N LYS A 381 -10.55 -9.21 -24.22
CA LYS A 381 -9.10 -9.36 -24.08
C LYS A 381 -8.66 -8.54 -22.86
N SER A 382 -7.79 -9.15 -22.07
CA SER A 382 -6.92 -8.47 -21.10
C SER A 382 -6.48 -7.11 -21.65
N GLY A 383 -6.57 -6.04 -20.85
CA GLY A 383 -6.16 -4.68 -21.25
C GLY A 383 -7.24 -3.80 -21.89
N VAL A 384 -8.46 -3.71 -21.34
CA VAL A 384 -9.40 -2.68 -21.78
C VAL A 384 -8.90 -1.31 -21.30
N LYS A 385 -8.27 -0.56 -22.20
CA LYS A 385 -8.00 0.88 -22.03
C LYS A 385 -9.31 1.56 -21.63
N ILE A 386 -9.33 2.21 -20.48
CA ILE A 386 -10.44 3.09 -20.11
C ILE A 386 -10.03 4.50 -20.51
N LEU A 387 -10.69 5.00 -21.55
CA LEU A 387 -10.60 6.39 -21.96
C LEU A 387 -11.18 7.26 -20.85
N SER A 388 -10.46 8.31 -20.45
CA SER A 388 -11.06 9.32 -19.58
C SER A 388 -12.13 10.07 -20.37
N ASN A 389 -13.29 10.34 -19.77
CA ASN A 389 -14.43 11.06 -20.39
C ASN A 389 -14.15 12.55 -20.64
N ILE A 390 -12.92 12.91 -20.96
CA ILE A 390 -12.57 14.28 -21.31
C ILE A 390 -12.98 14.48 -22.77
N ALA A 391 -14.00 15.30 -22.97
CA ALA A 391 -14.45 15.76 -24.26
C ALA A 391 -13.24 16.14 -25.12
N ILE A 392 -13.13 15.46 -26.27
CA ILE A 392 -12.08 15.68 -27.27
C ILE A 392 -12.24 17.11 -27.80
N GLN A 393 -11.66 18.10 -27.13
CA GLN A 393 -11.30 19.35 -27.77
C GLN A 393 -10.03 19.10 -28.57
N ARG A 394 -10.23 18.64 -29.82
CA ARG A 394 -9.20 18.71 -30.86
C ARG A 394 -8.92 20.19 -31.13
N ASN A 395 -7.97 20.76 -30.40
CA ASN A 395 -7.24 21.90 -30.93
C ASN A 395 -6.21 21.35 -31.92
N ASN A 396 -6.55 21.48 -33.20
CA ASN A 396 -5.60 21.38 -34.29
C ASN A 396 -4.47 22.38 -34.05
N ILE A 397 -3.32 21.92 -33.56
CA ILE A 397 -2.04 22.62 -33.77
C ILE A 397 -1.01 21.57 -34.19
N ASN A 398 -0.81 21.50 -35.51
CA ASN A 398 0.42 21.03 -36.14
C ASN A 398 1.57 21.91 -35.64
N GLU A 399 2.33 21.43 -34.67
CA GLU A 399 3.75 21.73 -34.45
C GLU A 399 4.24 20.84 -33.29
N LYS A 400 5.36 20.14 -33.46
CA LYS A 400 5.92 19.12 -32.56
C LYS A 400 6.47 19.72 -31.22
N LYS A 401 5.66 20.48 -30.48
CA LYS A 401 6.06 21.27 -29.30
C LYS A 401 5.80 20.60 -27.95
N SER A 402 5.01 19.53 -27.90
CA SER A 402 4.73 18.77 -26.67
C SER A 402 5.22 17.33 -26.78
N ILE A 403 5.81 16.82 -25.70
CA ILE A 403 6.25 15.43 -25.52
C ILE A 403 5.13 14.63 -24.87
N GLY A 404 4.65 13.59 -25.55
CA GLY A 404 3.67 12.65 -25.01
C GLY A 404 4.32 11.69 -24.02
N ILE A 405 3.73 11.56 -22.83
CA ILE A 405 4.29 10.75 -21.75
C ILE A 405 3.42 9.54 -21.43
N GLY A 406 4.10 8.43 -21.20
CA GLY A 406 3.53 7.20 -20.66
C GLY A 406 4.07 6.95 -19.26
N LEU A 407 3.21 6.51 -18.34
CA LEU A 407 3.63 6.18 -16.98
C LEU A 407 3.46 4.68 -16.71
N ILE A 408 4.50 4.02 -16.21
CA ILE A 408 4.45 2.64 -15.71
C ILE A 408 4.75 2.69 -14.21
N GLY A 409 3.75 2.34 -13.40
CA GLY A 409 3.82 2.46 -11.95
C GLY A 409 3.50 3.87 -11.45
N ALA A 410 2.76 3.96 -10.35
CA ALA A 410 2.37 5.24 -9.77
C ALA A 410 2.20 5.14 -8.26
N GLY A 411 3.31 4.80 -7.60
CA GLY A 411 3.37 4.69 -6.15
C GLY A 411 3.14 6.03 -5.42
N LEU A 412 3.30 6.02 -4.10
CA LEU A 412 3.16 7.23 -3.28
C LEU A 412 4.13 8.35 -3.72
N PHE A 413 5.37 8.00 -4.04
CA PHE A 413 6.38 8.97 -4.48
C PHE A 413 6.01 9.64 -5.81
N ALA A 414 5.58 8.84 -6.80
CA ALA A 414 5.11 9.35 -8.09
C ALA A 414 3.98 10.37 -7.92
N ARG A 415 2.95 10.03 -7.12
CA ARG A 415 1.76 10.87 -6.90
C ARG A 415 2.04 12.09 -6.03
N GLY A 416 2.88 11.96 -5.02
CA GLY A 416 3.16 13.02 -4.06
C GLY A 416 4.20 14.03 -4.52
N THR A 417 5.13 13.62 -5.39
CA THR A 417 6.32 14.41 -5.73
C THR A 417 6.47 14.63 -7.24
N LEU A 418 6.55 13.56 -8.04
CA LEU A 418 6.88 13.67 -9.47
C LEU A 418 5.73 14.21 -10.32
N LEU A 419 4.54 13.62 -10.24
CA LEU A 419 3.38 14.05 -11.03
C LEU A 419 2.99 15.53 -10.78
N PRO A 420 2.98 16.04 -9.52
CA PRO A 420 2.82 17.48 -9.27
C PRO A 420 3.94 18.35 -9.84
N ALA A 421 5.18 17.82 -9.94
CA ALA A 421 6.25 18.53 -10.63
C ALA A 421 6.02 18.57 -12.15
N MET A 422 5.57 17.46 -12.74
CA MET A 422 5.29 17.30 -14.17
C MET A 422 4.13 18.18 -14.65
N GLN A 423 3.04 18.31 -13.89
CA GLN A 423 1.90 19.19 -14.24
C GLN A 423 2.30 20.66 -14.44
N ARG A 424 3.42 21.09 -13.84
CA ARG A 424 3.94 22.46 -13.98
C ARG A 424 4.73 22.65 -15.29
N ILE A 425 4.97 21.59 -16.06
CA ILE A 425 5.74 21.60 -17.30
C ILE A 425 4.75 21.56 -18.48
N LYS A 426 4.51 22.73 -19.09
CA LYS A 426 3.54 22.90 -20.19
C LYS A 426 3.87 22.11 -21.47
N LYS A 427 5.10 21.64 -21.60
CA LYS A 427 5.59 20.88 -22.76
C LYS A 427 5.25 19.38 -22.68
N LEU A 428 4.54 18.93 -21.65
CA LEU A 428 4.15 17.52 -21.49
C LEU A 428 2.68 17.30 -21.87
N SER A 429 2.40 16.20 -22.59
CA SER A 429 1.05 15.69 -22.83
C SER A 429 0.88 14.34 -22.13
N PHE A 430 -0.10 14.23 -21.24
CA PHE A 430 -0.32 13.04 -20.40
C PHE A 430 -1.15 12.01 -21.18
N GLU A 431 -0.50 11.02 -21.78
CA GLU A 431 -1.17 10.08 -22.70
C GLU A 431 -1.79 8.89 -21.96
N GLY A 432 -0.95 8.07 -21.32
CA GLY A 432 -1.39 6.83 -20.67
C GLY A 432 -0.71 6.56 -19.34
N VAL A 433 -1.44 5.92 -18.43
CA VAL A 433 -0.90 5.42 -17.16
C VAL A 433 -1.22 3.94 -16.94
N ALA A 434 -0.18 3.13 -16.73
CA ALA A 434 -0.26 1.72 -16.37
C ALA A 434 0.02 1.52 -14.89
N THR A 435 -0.90 0.86 -14.18
CA THR A 435 -0.72 0.49 -12.77
C THR A 435 -1.22 -0.92 -12.51
N ALA A 436 -0.68 -1.59 -11.48
CA ALA A 436 -1.11 -2.95 -11.14
C ALA A 436 -2.57 -3.03 -10.66
N ARG A 437 -3.16 -1.93 -10.18
CA ARG A 437 -4.53 -1.87 -9.67
C ARG A 437 -5.35 -0.85 -10.45
N GLY A 438 -6.41 -1.30 -11.13
CA GLY A 438 -7.24 -0.45 -11.99
C GLY A 438 -7.78 0.80 -11.30
N LEU A 439 -8.21 0.70 -10.03
CA LEU A 439 -8.72 1.85 -9.25
C LEU A 439 -7.68 2.95 -9.06
N THR A 440 -6.43 2.55 -8.78
CA THR A 440 -5.31 3.50 -8.66
C THR A 440 -5.06 4.20 -9.99
N GLY A 441 -4.99 3.43 -11.09
CA GLY A 441 -4.79 3.97 -12.44
C GLY A 441 -5.89 4.93 -12.88
N GLN A 442 -7.16 4.58 -12.65
CA GLN A 442 -8.31 5.43 -12.99
C GLN A 442 -8.27 6.75 -12.22
N HIS A 443 -8.00 6.72 -10.92
CA HIS A 443 -7.93 7.93 -10.12
C HIS A 443 -6.80 8.84 -10.60
N ILE A 444 -5.62 8.28 -10.87
CA ILE A 444 -4.48 9.07 -11.37
C ILE A 444 -4.80 9.66 -12.74
N ALA A 445 -5.41 8.88 -13.63
CA ALA A 445 -5.77 9.37 -14.94
C ALA A 445 -6.74 10.55 -14.87
N LYS A 446 -7.72 10.50 -13.96
CA LYS A 446 -8.65 11.61 -13.70
C LYS A 446 -7.96 12.81 -13.03
N SER A 447 -7.11 12.58 -12.04
CA SER A 447 -6.48 13.65 -11.24
C SER A 447 -5.36 14.40 -11.98
N PHE A 448 -4.75 13.76 -12.97
CA PHE A 448 -3.62 14.31 -13.74
C PHE A 448 -3.92 14.43 -15.24
N ASP A 449 -5.19 14.30 -15.63
CA ASP A 449 -5.69 14.42 -17.01
C ASP A 449 -4.98 13.52 -18.03
N PHE A 450 -4.69 12.26 -17.65
CA PHE A 450 -4.26 11.26 -18.64
C PHE A 450 -5.42 10.86 -19.55
N LYS A 451 -5.14 10.65 -20.84
CA LYS A 451 -6.17 10.25 -21.82
C LYS A 451 -6.70 8.84 -21.57
N TYR A 452 -5.89 7.94 -21.03
CA TYR A 452 -6.35 6.62 -20.60
C TYR A 452 -5.57 6.04 -19.42
N CYS A 453 -6.20 5.07 -18.76
CA CYS A 453 -5.52 4.18 -17.83
C CYS A 453 -5.63 2.71 -18.28
N THR A 454 -4.65 1.93 -17.86
CA THR A 454 -4.55 0.50 -18.14
C THR A 454 -3.85 -0.22 -16.98
N THR A 455 -3.95 -1.53 -16.97
CA THR A 455 -3.14 -2.44 -16.15
C THR A 455 -2.10 -3.17 -16.98
N ASP A 456 -2.19 -3.12 -18.32
CA ASP A 456 -1.21 -3.69 -19.23
C ASP A 456 -0.20 -2.61 -19.62
N TYR A 457 1.05 -2.72 -19.18
CA TYR A 457 2.06 -1.73 -19.55
C TYR A 457 2.45 -1.82 -21.04
N LEU A 458 2.15 -2.93 -21.74
CA LEU A 458 2.39 -3.03 -23.19
C LEU A 458 1.53 -2.04 -23.97
N ASP A 459 0.36 -1.66 -23.45
CA ASP A 459 -0.45 -0.59 -24.03
C ASP A 459 0.30 0.74 -24.08
N ILE A 460 1.14 1.02 -23.07
CA ILE A 460 1.99 2.21 -22.97
C ILE A 460 3.15 2.11 -23.98
N LEU A 461 3.80 0.95 -24.02
CA LEU A 461 4.95 0.74 -24.92
C LEU A 461 4.54 0.76 -26.40
N ASN A 462 3.32 0.31 -26.73
CA ASN A 462 2.82 0.25 -28.11
C ASN A 462 2.13 1.55 -28.56
N ASP A 463 1.91 2.52 -27.68
CA ASP A 463 1.22 3.76 -28.02
C ASP A 463 2.14 4.69 -28.83
N LYS A 464 1.75 5.03 -30.06
CA LYS A 464 2.53 5.90 -30.93
C LYS A 464 2.53 7.37 -30.49
N ASN A 465 1.60 7.77 -29.62
CA ASN A 465 1.57 9.14 -29.07
C ASN A 465 2.51 9.30 -27.86
N ILE A 466 3.09 8.21 -27.35
CA ILE A 466 3.99 8.24 -26.21
C ILE A 466 5.44 8.29 -26.72
N ASP A 467 6.11 9.41 -26.47
CA ASP A 467 7.51 9.63 -26.84
C ASP A 467 8.47 9.10 -25.76
N ILE A 468 8.13 9.36 -24.48
CA ILE A 468 8.92 8.93 -23.31
C ILE A 468 8.06 8.17 -22.30
N VAL A 469 8.64 7.10 -21.75
CA VAL A 469 8.05 6.31 -20.68
C VAL A 469 8.75 6.61 -19.36
N PHE A 470 7.95 6.96 -18.35
CA PHE A 470 8.37 7.10 -16.95
C PHE A 470 8.14 5.77 -16.21
N ILE A 471 9.21 5.13 -15.75
CA ILE A 471 9.18 3.88 -14.98
C ILE A 471 9.32 4.24 -13.50
N LEU A 472 8.20 4.24 -12.76
CA LEU A 472 8.09 4.65 -11.36
C LEU A 472 7.59 3.50 -10.46
N THR A 473 8.12 2.30 -10.70
CA THR A 473 7.75 1.04 -10.04
C THR A 473 8.65 0.74 -8.83
N ARG A 474 8.54 -0.47 -8.25
CA ARG A 474 9.51 -0.95 -7.25
C ARG A 474 10.81 -1.36 -7.95
N HIS A 475 11.93 -1.27 -7.23
CA HIS A 475 13.28 -1.34 -7.80
C HIS A 475 13.53 -2.64 -8.59
N ASN A 476 13.08 -3.79 -8.07
CA ASN A 476 13.25 -5.09 -8.72
C ASN A 476 12.69 -5.21 -10.14
N SER A 477 11.70 -4.38 -10.49
CA SER A 477 11.05 -4.41 -11.79
C SER A 477 11.64 -3.44 -12.83
N HIS A 478 12.59 -2.57 -12.42
CA HIS A 478 13.15 -1.54 -13.30
C HIS A 478 13.82 -2.14 -14.53
N ALA A 479 14.70 -3.12 -14.34
CA ALA A 479 15.47 -3.73 -15.43
C ALA A 479 14.57 -4.31 -16.54
N LYS A 480 13.51 -5.03 -16.15
CA LYS A 480 12.50 -5.55 -17.08
C LYS A 480 11.90 -4.43 -17.93
N PHE A 481 11.34 -3.41 -17.28
CA PHE A 481 10.65 -2.33 -17.99
C PHE A 481 11.60 -1.47 -18.83
N ILE A 482 12.85 -1.25 -18.38
CA ILE A 482 13.88 -0.57 -19.17
C ILE A 482 14.16 -1.38 -20.44
N CYS A 483 14.46 -2.67 -20.32
CA CYS A 483 14.82 -3.50 -21.47
C CYS A 483 13.68 -3.61 -22.49
N GLU A 484 12.43 -3.74 -22.02
CA GLU A 484 11.27 -3.78 -22.91
C GLU A 484 10.98 -2.43 -23.56
N ALA A 485 11.13 -1.32 -22.84
CA ALA A 485 10.98 0.02 -23.42
C ALA A 485 12.08 0.35 -24.45
N LEU A 486 13.33 -0.09 -24.21
CA LEU A 486 14.44 0.03 -25.16
C LEU A 486 14.11 -0.73 -26.46
N LYS A 487 13.64 -1.98 -26.34
CA LYS A 487 13.22 -2.81 -27.49
C LYS A 487 12.04 -2.19 -28.25
N ALA A 488 11.13 -1.51 -27.55
CA ALA A 488 10.02 -0.77 -28.14
C ALA A 488 10.43 0.59 -28.77
N GLY A 489 11.71 0.99 -28.65
CA GLY A 489 12.22 2.25 -29.21
C GLY A 489 11.71 3.50 -28.51
N LYS A 490 11.32 3.40 -27.23
CA LYS A 490 10.85 4.55 -26.43
C LYS A 490 12.02 5.25 -25.74
N ALA A 491 11.91 6.57 -25.55
CA ALA A 491 12.76 7.26 -24.59
C ALA A 491 12.36 6.83 -23.17
N ILE A 492 13.32 6.78 -22.24
CA ILE A 492 13.11 6.22 -20.91
C ILE A 492 13.59 7.20 -19.83
N PHE A 493 12.70 7.49 -18.90
CA PHE A 493 13.04 7.99 -17.57
C PHE A 493 12.71 6.90 -16.56
N VAL A 494 13.69 6.40 -15.83
CA VAL A 494 13.46 5.43 -14.75
C VAL A 494 13.80 6.06 -13.41
N GLU A 495 12.94 5.89 -12.40
CA GLU A 495 13.32 6.28 -11.04
C GLU A 495 14.50 5.44 -10.54
N LYS A 496 15.27 5.97 -9.59
CA LYS A 496 16.43 5.23 -9.08
C LYS A 496 16.00 4.05 -8.20
N PRO A 497 16.84 3.00 -8.12
CA PRO A 497 18.09 2.77 -8.83
C PRO A 497 17.88 2.29 -10.27
N LEU A 498 18.95 2.21 -11.07
CA LEU A 498 18.85 1.62 -12.41
C LEU A 498 18.39 0.14 -12.37
N CYS A 499 18.96 -0.64 -11.44
CA CYS A 499 18.58 -2.03 -11.15
C CYS A 499 19.06 -2.42 -9.73
N ILE A 500 18.77 -3.66 -9.30
CA ILE A 500 19.11 -4.12 -7.94
C ILE A 500 20.22 -5.18 -7.86
N ASN A 501 20.68 -5.73 -8.98
CA ASN A 501 21.76 -6.71 -8.98
C ASN A 501 22.54 -6.71 -10.31
N GLU A 502 23.67 -7.42 -10.33
CA GLU A 502 24.57 -7.50 -11.48
C GLU A 502 23.95 -8.17 -12.70
N GLU A 503 23.13 -9.21 -12.52
CA GLU A 503 22.46 -9.92 -13.62
C GLU A 503 21.55 -8.97 -14.39
N GLN A 504 20.74 -8.20 -13.66
CA GLN A 504 19.89 -7.16 -14.22
C GLN A 504 20.71 -6.05 -14.90
N LEU A 505 21.84 -5.64 -14.32
CA LEU A 505 22.70 -4.63 -14.93
C LEU A 505 23.28 -5.13 -16.28
N LYS A 506 23.75 -6.38 -16.32
CA LYS A 506 24.22 -7.02 -17.57
C LYS A 506 23.12 -7.06 -18.62
N GLU A 507 21.89 -7.41 -18.23
CA GLU A 507 20.75 -7.41 -19.14
C GLU A 507 20.48 -6.02 -19.74
N ILE A 508 20.51 -4.97 -18.92
CA ILE A 508 20.33 -3.58 -19.36
C ILE A 508 21.44 -3.16 -20.31
N VAL A 509 22.71 -3.39 -19.97
CA VAL A 509 23.86 -2.99 -20.79
C VAL A 509 23.88 -3.72 -22.13
N ASN A 510 23.60 -5.02 -22.14
CA ASN A 510 23.51 -5.81 -23.36
C ASN A 510 22.36 -5.32 -24.25
N THR A 511 21.18 -5.07 -23.66
CA THR A 511 20.02 -4.57 -24.41
C THR A 511 20.27 -3.18 -24.97
N TYR A 512 20.84 -2.27 -24.17
CA TYR A 512 21.20 -0.91 -24.60
C TYR A 512 22.18 -0.95 -25.78
N SER A 513 23.26 -1.73 -25.65
CA SER A 513 24.30 -1.84 -26.67
C SER A 513 23.76 -2.45 -27.97
N LEU A 514 22.91 -3.47 -27.88
CA LEU A 514 22.24 -4.07 -29.03
C LEU A 514 21.36 -3.03 -29.76
N VAL A 515 20.51 -2.31 -29.02
CA VAL A 515 19.62 -1.30 -29.60
C VAL A 515 20.41 -0.12 -30.18
N ALA A 516 21.51 0.29 -29.54
CA ALA A 516 22.40 1.32 -30.05
C ALA A 516 23.09 0.90 -31.36
N SER A 517 23.50 -0.37 -31.48
CA SER A 517 24.16 -0.89 -32.69
C SER A 517 23.22 -1.04 -33.89
N ASN A 518 21.92 -1.27 -33.65
CA ASN A 518 20.92 -1.50 -34.69
C ASN A 518 20.22 -0.23 -35.18
N ASN A 519 20.41 0.91 -34.50
CA ASN A 519 19.71 2.16 -34.79
C ASN A 519 20.67 3.26 -35.24
N LEU A 520 20.15 4.20 -36.03
CA LEU A 520 20.88 5.40 -36.47
C LEU A 520 21.07 6.43 -35.33
N SER A 521 20.39 6.27 -34.20
CA SER A 521 20.42 7.19 -33.06
C SER A 521 20.62 6.45 -31.74
N THR A 522 21.45 7.03 -30.86
CA THR A 522 21.71 6.51 -29.51
C THR A 522 20.43 6.39 -28.68
N PRO A 523 20.19 5.28 -27.96
CA PRO A 523 19.00 5.13 -27.13
C PRO A 523 18.96 6.17 -26.00
N PHE A 524 17.78 6.76 -25.78
CA PHE A 524 17.56 7.78 -24.75
C PHE A 524 17.14 7.11 -23.42
N LEU A 525 18.06 7.06 -22.46
CA LEU A 525 17.82 6.52 -21.12
C LEU A 525 18.41 7.47 -20.06
N THR A 526 17.60 7.84 -19.08
CA THR A 526 18.04 8.57 -17.88
C THR A 526 17.47 7.93 -16.62
N VAL A 527 18.24 8.02 -15.54
CA VAL A 527 17.79 7.66 -14.18
C VAL A 527 17.37 8.93 -13.43
N GLY A 528 16.43 8.83 -12.49
CA GLY A 528 15.95 9.89 -11.59
C GLY A 528 16.99 10.46 -10.62
N PHE A 529 18.22 10.70 -11.07
CA PHE A 529 19.26 11.37 -10.30
C PHE A 529 19.06 12.90 -10.26
N ASN A 530 17.97 13.31 -9.61
CA ASN A 530 17.50 14.69 -9.55
C ASN A 530 18.49 15.68 -8.90
N ARG A 531 19.31 15.22 -7.95
CA ARG A 531 20.22 16.10 -7.16
C ARG A 531 21.24 16.84 -8.02
N ARG A 532 21.68 16.26 -9.14
CA ARG A 532 22.59 16.93 -10.09
C ARG A 532 21.94 18.14 -10.78
N PHE A 533 20.62 18.11 -10.95
CA PHE A 533 19.85 19.17 -11.59
C PHE A 533 19.38 20.25 -10.62
N ALA A 534 19.55 20.04 -9.31
CA ALA A 534 19.14 21.02 -8.30
C ALA A 534 19.82 22.38 -8.54
N PRO A 535 19.11 23.51 -8.41
CA PRO A 535 19.69 24.83 -8.64
C PRO A 535 20.91 25.14 -7.78
N THR A 536 20.97 24.62 -6.54
CA THR A 536 22.13 24.77 -5.67
C THR A 536 23.33 23.97 -6.18
N THR A 537 23.12 22.78 -6.73
CA THR A 537 24.20 21.96 -7.30
C THR A 537 24.78 22.63 -8.54
N LYS A 538 23.94 23.11 -9.46
CA LYS A 538 24.40 23.85 -10.65
C LYS A 538 25.25 25.07 -10.28
N LYS A 539 24.80 25.86 -9.29
CA LYS A 539 25.56 27.01 -8.76
C LYS A 539 26.87 26.61 -8.08
N CYS A 540 26.91 25.47 -7.41
CA CYS A 540 28.12 24.93 -6.81
C CYS A 540 29.16 24.62 -7.89
N VAL A 541 28.77 23.86 -8.91
CA VAL A 541 29.62 23.51 -10.07
C VAL A 541 30.12 24.75 -10.79
N GLU A 542 29.23 25.72 -11.06
CA GLU A 542 29.60 27.00 -11.68
C GLU A 542 30.62 27.78 -10.82
N PHE A 543 30.43 27.81 -9.49
CA PHE A 543 31.30 28.54 -8.57
C PHE A 543 32.70 27.93 -8.45
N VAL A 544 32.82 26.60 -8.39
CA VAL A 544 34.12 25.92 -8.30
C VAL A 544 34.83 25.85 -9.66
N GLY A 545 34.08 25.93 -10.76
CA GLY A 545 34.59 25.91 -12.12
C GLY A 545 35.47 24.68 -12.40
N GLN A 546 36.55 24.85 -13.16
CA GLN A 546 37.47 23.76 -13.51
C GLN A 546 38.18 23.14 -12.30
N ASN A 547 38.30 23.86 -11.18
CA ASN A 547 38.87 23.30 -9.97
C ASN A 547 38.00 22.17 -9.38
N GLY A 548 36.73 22.08 -9.77
CA GLY A 548 35.82 20.98 -9.40
C GLY A 548 36.36 19.60 -9.79
N LYS A 549 37.15 19.51 -10.87
CA LYS A 549 37.77 18.27 -11.35
C LYS A 549 38.83 17.70 -10.42
N ASN A 550 39.31 18.50 -9.47
CA ASN A 550 40.26 18.10 -8.44
C ASN A 550 39.74 18.53 -7.06
N ALA A 551 38.45 18.26 -6.81
CA ALA A 551 37.79 18.63 -5.57
C ALA A 551 37.81 17.52 -4.52
N ILE A 552 37.70 17.92 -3.26
CA ILE A 552 37.26 17.05 -2.16
C ILE A 552 35.77 17.33 -1.93
N VAL A 553 34.94 16.29 -2.08
CA VAL A 553 33.49 16.35 -1.85
C VAL A 553 33.15 15.56 -0.59
N GLN A 554 32.36 16.14 0.31
CA GLN A 554 31.83 15.45 1.50
C GLN A 554 30.32 15.54 1.51
N ILE A 555 29.65 14.40 1.51
CA ILE A 555 28.19 14.29 1.48
C ILE A 555 27.74 13.61 2.76
N ARG A 556 26.79 14.22 3.48
CA ARG A 556 26.13 13.61 4.63
C ARG A 556 24.64 13.44 4.35
N CYS A 557 24.13 12.24 4.62
CA CYS A 557 22.70 11.95 4.62
C CYS A 557 22.26 11.37 5.98
N ASN A 558 21.38 12.07 6.67
CA ASN A 558 20.63 11.60 7.84
C ASN A 558 19.26 11.09 7.37
N ALA A 559 19.24 9.86 6.87
CA ALA A 559 18.16 9.30 6.09
C ALA A 559 17.00 8.73 6.93
N GLY A 560 17.16 8.66 8.26
CA GLY A 560 16.17 8.19 9.24
C GLY A 560 15.89 6.68 9.22
N TYR A 561 15.34 6.15 10.31
CA TYR A 561 15.09 4.72 10.49
C TYR A 561 13.97 4.16 9.59
N ILE A 562 14.19 2.96 9.05
CA ILE A 562 13.21 2.15 8.32
C ILE A 562 13.16 0.76 8.97
N PRO A 563 11.96 0.23 9.33
CA PRO A 563 11.84 -1.10 9.93
C PRO A 563 12.44 -2.22 9.06
N PRO A 564 13.10 -3.24 9.67
CA PRO A 564 13.71 -4.38 8.97
C PRO A 564 12.79 -5.11 7.98
N GLU A 565 11.49 -5.15 8.28
CA GLU A 565 10.46 -5.88 7.52
C GLU A 565 10.05 -5.14 6.23
N SER A 566 10.47 -3.89 6.08
CA SER A 566 10.17 -3.06 4.91
C SER A 566 10.69 -3.70 3.62
N TRP A 567 9.92 -3.57 2.54
CA TRP A 567 10.33 -4.01 1.20
C TRP A 567 11.68 -3.43 0.76
N VAL A 568 12.05 -2.25 1.27
CA VAL A 568 13.33 -1.58 0.99
C VAL A 568 14.51 -2.48 1.33
N HIS A 569 14.43 -3.22 2.43
CA HIS A 569 15.51 -4.07 2.94
C HIS A 569 15.50 -5.47 2.35
N LYS A 570 14.40 -5.87 1.70
CA LYS A 570 14.32 -7.16 1.02
C LYS A 570 15.22 -7.14 -0.21
N ARG A 571 16.18 -8.07 -0.24
CA ARG A 571 17.19 -8.16 -1.32
C ARG A 571 16.58 -8.33 -2.71
N GLU A 572 15.50 -9.10 -2.80
CA GLU A 572 14.80 -9.41 -4.07
C GLU A 572 13.86 -8.30 -4.56
N GLU A 573 13.61 -7.28 -3.72
CA GLU A 573 12.62 -6.25 -4.01
C GLU A 573 13.20 -4.83 -3.99
N GLY A 574 13.77 -4.42 -2.85
CA GLY A 574 14.34 -3.10 -2.64
C GLY A 574 15.85 -3.02 -2.80
N GLY A 575 16.58 -4.12 -2.55
CA GLY A 575 18.04 -4.18 -2.65
C GLY A 575 18.80 -3.45 -1.53
N GLY A 576 18.10 -2.95 -0.50
CA GLY A 576 18.71 -2.18 0.59
C GLY A 576 19.00 -0.72 0.23
N ARG A 577 19.46 0.06 1.21
CA ARG A 577 19.63 1.51 1.07
C ARG A 577 20.88 1.95 0.33
N ILE A 578 21.90 1.08 0.24
CA ILE A 578 23.10 1.34 -0.57
C ILE A 578 22.70 1.43 -2.04
N ILE A 579 22.08 0.37 -2.55
CA ILE A 579 21.63 0.33 -3.95
C ILE A 579 20.49 1.33 -4.15
N GLY A 580 19.50 1.34 -3.26
CA GLY A 580 18.28 2.11 -3.42
C GLY A 580 18.38 3.61 -3.14
N GLU A 581 19.33 4.11 -2.35
CA GLU A 581 19.41 5.55 -1.99
C GLU A 581 20.81 6.13 -2.11
N VAL A 582 21.87 5.39 -1.72
CA VAL A 582 23.26 5.88 -1.82
C VAL A 582 23.68 6.15 -3.27
N CYS A 583 23.10 5.46 -4.25
CA CYS A 583 23.32 5.75 -5.68
C CYS A 583 23.10 7.22 -6.06
N HIS A 584 22.19 7.93 -5.39
CA HIS A 584 22.01 9.38 -5.61
C HIS A 584 23.23 10.21 -5.23
N PHE A 585 23.96 9.80 -4.19
CA PHE A 585 25.12 10.54 -3.71
C PHE A 585 26.38 10.18 -4.49
N VAL A 586 26.44 8.96 -5.03
CA VAL A 586 27.46 8.58 -6.01
C VAL A 586 27.31 9.42 -7.28
N ASP A 587 26.10 9.50 -7.87
CA ASP A 587 25.84 10.37 -9.04
C ASP A 587 26.12 11.85 -8.73
N LEU A 588 25.77 12.32 -7.52
CA LEU A 588 26.03 13.71 -7.15
C LEU A 588 27.52 14.02 -7.06
N ALA A 589 28.34 13.09 -6.58
CA ALA A 589 29.79 13.23 -6.55
C ALA A 589 30.37 13.29 -7.97
N ASP A 590 29.90 12.41 -8.86
CA ASP A 590 30.22 12.45 -10.30
C ASP A 590 29.85 13.82 -10.88
N ALA A 591 28.61 14.27 -10.72
CA ALA A 591 28.14 15.54 -11.28
C ALA A 591 28.90 16.78 -10.79
N ILE A 592 29.40 16.78 -9.55
CA ILE A 592 30.18 17.88 -8.99
C ILE A 592 31.63 17.85 -9.50
N THR A 593 32.20 16.65 -9.63
CA THR A 593 33.62 16.46 -9.95
C THR A 593 33.88 16.31 -11.44
N ASP A 594 32.85 16.07 -12.28
CA ASP A 594 33.01 15.69 -13.69
C ASP A 594 34.00 14.53 -13.84
N GLY A 595 33.80 13.50 -12.99
CA GLY A 595 34.69 12.36 -12.83
C GLY A 595 33.90 11.08 -12.61
N VAL A 596 34.53 9.95 -12.89
CA VAL A 596 33.90 8.63 -12.77
C VAL A 596 34.52 7.85 -11.61
N PRO A 597 33.73 7.18 -10.75
CA PRO A 597 34.27 6.36 -9.66
C PRO A 597 35.24 5.28 -10.17
N LYS A 598 36.45 5.24 -9.60
CA LYS A 598 37.51 4.30 -9.96
C LYS A 598 37.83 3.31 -8.85
N LYS A 599 37.70 3.72 -7.59
CA LYS A 599 37.97 2.86 -6.43
C LYS A 599 37.11 3.29 -5.25
N VAL A 600 36.63 2.33 -4.46
CA VAL A 600 35.80 2.60 -3.28
C VAL A 600 36.25 1.81 -2.07
N PHE A 601 36.19 2.42 -0.90
CA PHE A 601 36.27 1.76 0.40
C PHE A 601 35.06 2.13 1.24
N ALA A 602 34.44 1.16 1.91
CA ALA A 602 33.28 1.40 2.75
C ALA A 602 33.31 0.57 4.04
N SER A 603 32.76 1.16 5.10
CA SER A 603 32.57 0.50 6.40
C SER A 603 31.16 0.79 6.90
N ALA A 604 30.50 -0.22 7.46
CA ALA A 604 29.15 -0.11 8.02
C ALA A 604 29.13 -0.50 9.49
N LEU A 605 28.25 0.13 10.27
CA LEU A 605 27.94 -0.33 11.62
C LEU A 605 27.31 -1.73 11.56
N LYS A 606 27.68 -2.58 12.52
CA LYS A 606 27.01 -3.87 12.73
C LYS A 606 25.74 -3.63 13.53
N ASP A 607 24.62 -4.17 13.06
CA ASP A 607 23.38 -4.24 13.83
C ASP A 607 22.87 -5.69 13.92
N ASN A 608 21.84 -5.89 14.74
CA ASN A 608 21.27 -7.23 15.00
C ASN A 608 20.53 -7.84 13.80
N TYR A 609 20.26 -7.04 12.76
CA TYR A 609 19.48 -7.44 11.58
C TYR A 609 20.37 -7.57 10.33
N GLY A 610 21.66 -7.25 10.44
CA GLY A 610 22.60 -7.23 9.33
C GLY A 610 22.34 -6.11 8.31
N LEU A 611 21.61 -5.05 8.67
CA LEU A 611 21.30 -3.96 7.75
C LEU A 611 22.51 -3.05 7.56
N LYS A 612 22.75 -2.64 6.32
CA LYS A 612 23.86 -1.73 5.95
C LYS A 612 23.35 -0.30 5.80
N ASP A 613 22.72 0.20 6.86
CA ASP A 613 21.98 1.47 6.87
C ASP A 613 22.74 2.64 7.52
N ASN A 614 23.87 2.33 8.15
CA ASN A 614 24.74 3.31 8.80
C ASN A 614 26.18 3.03 8.36
N LEU A 615 26.71 3.85 7.45
CA LEU A 615 27.96 3.58 6.77
C LEU A 615 28.73 4.85 6.39
N THR A 616 30.03 4.69 6.26
CA THR A 616 30.94 5.68 5.68
C THR A 616 31.58 5.09 4.43
N ILE A 617 31.70 5.92 3.40
CA ILE A 617 32.21 5.53 2.08
C ILE A 617 33.25 6.56 1.66
N SER A 618 34.37 6.09 1.11
CA SER A 618 35.38 6.91 0.44
C SER A 618 35.53 6.44 -1.00
N ILE A 619 35.39 7.36 -1.95
CA ILE A 619 35.43 7.12 -3.39
C ILE A 619 36.57 7.93 -3.98
N GLN A 620 37.44 7.25 -4.73
CA GLN A 620 38.43 7.90 -5.59
C GLN A 620 37.87 7.97 -7.01
N MET A 621 37.86 9.17 -7.57
CA MET A 621 37.46 9.42 -8.97
C MET A 621 38.64 9.22 -9.90
N ASP A 622 38.39 8.94 -11.18
CA ASP A 622 39.42 8.74 -12.21
C ASP A 622 40.25 10.00 -12.50
N ASN A 623 39.65 11.18 -12.36
CA ASN A 623 40.27 12.49 -12.56
C ASN A 623 41.10 12.99 -11.35
N GLY A 624 41.18 12.20 -10.28
CA GLY A 624 41.95 12.52 -9.07
C GLY A 624 41.13 13.15 -7.93
N ALA A 625 39.88 13.57 -8.18
CA ALA A 625 38.98 14.01 -7.12
C ALA A 625 38.66 12.89 -6.11
N VAL A 626 38.26 13.27 -4.90
CA VAL A 626 37.91 12.34 -3.83
C VAL A 626 36.56 12.73 -3.24
N ALA A 627 35.67 11.75 -3.09
CA ALA A 627 34.37 11.94 -2.44
C ALA A 627 34.24 11.08 -1.19
N GLY A 628 33.71 11.67 -0.12
CA GLY A 628 33.28 10.99 1.10
C GLY A 628 31.77 11.02 1.23
N ILE A 629 31.14 9.90 1.58
CA ILE A 629 29.71 9.82 1.88
C ILE A 629 29.53 9.25 3.27
N THR A 630 28.88 10.00 4.15
CA THR A 630 28.36 9.50 5.43
C THR A 630 26.86 9.33 5.31
N TYR A 631 26.39 8.10 5.48
CA TYR A 631 24.98 7.76 5.40
C TYR A 631 24.54 7.14 6.70
N ALA A 632 23.55 7.75 7.37
CA ALA A 632 23.09 7.34 8.69
C ALA A 632 21.57 7.25 8.73
N SER A 633 21.06 6.18 9.32
CA SER A 633 19.63 5.98 9.61
C SER A 633 19.28 6.14 11.09
N ASN A 634 20.29 6.20 11.96
CA ASN A 634 20.16 6.27 13.42
C ASN A 634 20.16 7.70 14.01
N GLY A 635 20.23 8.74 13.16
CA GLY A 635 20.22 10.13 13.59
C GLY A 635 18.83 10.68 13.91
N ASP A 636 18.76 11.73 14.74
CA ASP A 636 17.51 12.41 15.05
C ASP A 636 16.97 13.17 13.82
N LYS A 637 15.68 13.02 13.53
CA LYS A 637 15.01 13.59 12.35
C LYS A 637 14.87 15.11 12.38
N SER A 638 15.11 15.76 13.51
CA SER A 638 15.14 17.23 13.62
C SER A 638 16.40 17.85 13.00
N PHE A 639 17.46 17.04 12.80
CA PHE A 639 18.69 17.49 12.16
C PHE A 639 18.55 17.45 10.63
N PRO A 640 19.12 18.43 9.88
CA PRO A 640 18.98 18.49 8.43
C PRO A 640 19.36 17.18 7.72
N ARG A 641 18.47 16.73 6.83
CA ARG A 641 18.60 15.45 6.13
C ARG A 641 19.86 15.34 5.29
N GLU A 642 20.21 16.39 4.54
CA GLU A 642 21.30 16.33 3.54
C GLU A 642 22.23 17.53 3.67
N GLU A 643 23.52 17.31 3.52
CA GLU A 643 24.53 18.37 3.40
C GLU A 643 25.63 17.93 2.44
N VAL A 644 26.10 18.87 1.61
CA VAL A 644 27.18 18.64 0.64
C VAL A 644 28.21 19.75 0.83
N GLN A 645 29.47 19.37 1.04
CA GLN A 645 30.60 20.29 1.12
C GLN A 645 31.56 20.00 -0.02
N VAL A 646 32.03 21.03 -0.70
CA VAL A 646 32.96 20.94 -1.83
C VAL A 646 34.14 21.87 -1.57
N PHE A 647 35.35 21.34 -1.60
CA PHE A 647 36.60 22.07 -1.44
C PHE A 647 37.41 21.97 -2.73
N ALA A 648 37.67 23.09 -3.38
CA ALA A 648 38.32 23.13 -4.69
C ALA A 648 39.07 24.44 -4.92
N GLY A 649 40.39 24.40 -5.12
CA GLY A 649 41.18 25.57 -5.55
C GLY A 649 41.06 26.82 -4.66
N GLY A 650 40.95 26.66 -3.33
CA GLY A 650 40.75 27.77 -2.39
C GLY A 650 39.30 28.26 -2.26
N ALA A 651 38.37 27.67 -3.01
CA ALA A 651 36.93 27.86 -2.88
C ALA A 651 36.30 26.74 -2.06
N ILE A 652 35.29 27.10 -1.25
CA ILE A 652 34.47 26.16 -0.49
C ILE A 652 33.00 26.44 -0.81
N CYS A 653 32.24 25.40 -1.12
CA CYS A 653 30.80 25.48 -1.29
C CYS A 653 30.10 24.51 -0.32
N ILE A 654 29.05 24.97 0.35
CA ILE A 654 28.25 24.15 1.27
C ILE A 654 26.79 24.24 0.86
N ILE A 655 26.18 23.12 0.50
CA ILE A 655 24.75 22.99 0.22
C ILE A 655 24.08 22.33 1.42
N GLU A 656 23.09 22.99 2.01
CA GLU A 656 22.32 22.46 3.14
C GLU A 656 20.90 22.14 2.68
N ASN A 657 20.56 20.85 2.71
CA ASN A 657 19.27 20.25 2.35
C ASN A 657 18.68 20.74 1.02
N PHE A 658 19.54 21.10 0.06
CA PHE A 658 19.17 21.73 -1.22
C PHE A 658 18.26 22.97 -1.06
N LYS A 659 18.38 23.66 0.07
CA LYS A 659 17.60 24.85 0.43
C LYS A 659 18.50 26.07 0.53
N ASN A 660 19.64 25.93 1.21
CA ASN A 660 20.62 26.99 1.36
C ASN A 660 21.93 26.59 0.69
N ILE A 661 22.68 27.59 0.24
CA ILE A 661 24.04 27.42 -0.29
C ILE A 661 24.95 28.51 0.26
N THR A 662 26.12 28.11 0.73
CA THR A 662 27.19 28.98 1.22
C THR A 662 28.37 28.90 0.27
N PHE A 663 28.94 30.06 -0.06
CA PHE A 663 30.15 30.22 -0.86
C PHE A 663 31.23 30.86 0.01
N VAL A 664 32.43 30.31 0.01
CA VAL A 664 33.61 30.87 0.67
C VAL A 664 34.77 30.88 -0.32
N SER A 665 35.41 32.03 -0.50
CA SER A 665 36.63 32.17 -1.31
C SER A 665 37.33 33.47 -0.93
N SER A 666 38.67 33.49 -0.99
CA SER A 666 39.50 34.68 -0.73
C SER A 666 39.14 35.40 0.58
N GLY A 667 38.86 34.65 1.65
CA GLY A 667 38.47 35.17 2.96
C GLY A 667 37.06 35.75 3.07
N LYS A 668 36.25 35.73 2.00
CA LYS A 668 34.87 36.24 1.98
C LYS A 668 33.86 35.09 2.04
N LYS A 669 32.76 35.29 2.77
CA LYS A 669 31.64 34.34 2.90
C LYS A 669 30.34 34.97 2.38
N ARG A 670 29.63 34.26 1.51
CA ARG A 670 28.30 34.63 0.99
C ARG A 670 27.32 33.49 1.19
N ILE A 671 26.15 33.76 1.75
CA ILE A 671 25.09 32.77 1.96
C ILE A 671 23.88 33.16 1.12
N GLN A 672 23.34 32.20 0.37
CA GLN A 672 22.05 32.32 -0.29
C GLN A 672 21.06 31.34 0.35
N LYS A 673 19.94 31.86 0.84
CA LYS A 673 18.87 31.08 1.47
C LYS A 673 17.64 31.04 0.58
N SER A 674 16.89 29.95 0.66
CA SER A 674 15.59 29.78 0.00
C SER A 674 14.54 29.44 1.06
N ILE A 675 13.27 29.72 0.77
CA ILE A 675 12.16 29.36 1.67
C ILE A 675 11.92 27.84 1.65
N GLU A 676 12.01 27.24 0.46
CA GLU A 676 11.77 25.82 0.21
C GLU A 676 13.03 25.12 -0.27
N ALA A 677 13.12 23.83 0.04
CA ALA A 677 14.14 22.95 -0.53
C ALA A 677 13.78 22.63 -1.98
N ASN A 678 14.76 22.72 -2.88
CA ASN A 678 14.61 22.31 -4.26
C ASN A 678 15.68 21.29 -4.64
N ARG A 679 15.29 20.01 -4.62
CA ARG A 679 16.17 18.88 -4.94
C ARG A 679 16.31 18.60 -6.45
N GLY A 680 15.75 19.41 -7.34
CA GLY A 680 15.98 19.27 -8.79
C GLY A 680 15.02 18.35 -9.55
N TYR A 681 13.89 17.92 -8.97
CA TYR A 681 12.94 17.02 -9.66
C TYR A 681 12.34 17.65 -10.91
N LYS A 682 11.85 18.89 -10.80
CA LYS A 682 11.25 19.62 -11.93
C LYS A 682 12.31 19.92 -12.98
N GLU A 683 13.47 20.40 -12.53
CA GLU A 683 14.60 20.80 -13.35
C GLU A 683 15.15 19.62 -14.16
N GLN A 684 15.23 18.44 -13.56
CA GLN A 684 15.61 17.22 -14.28
C GLN A 684 14.63 16.91 -15.41
N ILE A 685 13.33 16.86 -15.11
CA ILE A 685 12.30 16.50 -16.09
C ILE A 685 12.26 17.56 -17.20
N GLU A 686 12.36 18.85 -16.88
CA GLU A 686 12.45 19.92 -17.88
C GLU A 686 13.67 19.73 -18.79
N THR A 687 14.84 19.42 -18.22
CA THR A 687 16.06 19.18 -19.01
C THR A 687 15.91 17.98 -19.94
N VAL A 688 15.29 16.90 -19.47
CA VAL A 688 14.99 15.70 -20.27
C VAL A 688 14.04 16.00 -21.43
N VAL A 689 12.96 16.73 -21.15
CA VAL A 689 11.98 17.13 -22.17
C VAL A 689 12.60 18.05 -23.22
N GLU A 690 13.45 18.98 -22.79
CA GLU A 690 14.15 19.90 -23.70
C GLU A 690 15.16 19.16 -24.59
N ALA A 691 15.90 18.20 -24.03
CA ALA A 691 16.79 17.35 -24.82
C ALA A 691 16.02 16.56 -25.89
N LEU A 692 14.87 15.96 -25.53
CA LEU A 692 14.03 15.23 -26.48
C LEU A 692 13.48 16.11 -27.60
N ILE A 693 12.95 17.30 -27.26
CA ILE A 693 12.43 18.24 -28.26
C ILE A 693 13.54 18.69 -29.22
N ALA A 694 14.75 18.91 -28.70
CA ALA A 694 15.90 19.33 -29.48
C ALA A 694 16.59 18.19 -30.25
N GLY A 695 16.17 16.93 -30.05
CA GLY A 695 16.86 15.76 -30.63
C GLY A 695 18.27 15.54 -30.07
N MET A 696 18.54 16.02 -28.86
CA MET A 696 19.82 15.84 -28.17
C MET A 696 19.88 14.49 -27.44
N PRO A 697 21.09 13.98 -27.14
CA PRO A 697 21.27 12.82 -26.28
C PRO A 697 20.67 13.01 -24.88
N SER A 698 20.56 11.91 -24.14
CA SER A 698 20.14 11.93 -22.73
C SER A 698 20.99 12.91 -21.91
N PRO A 699 20.41 13.71 -20.98
CA PRO A 699 21.17 14.62 -20.13
C PRO A 699 22.18 13.95 -19.19
N ILE A 700 22.11 12.63 -19.05
CA ILE A 700 23.11 11.82 -18.36
C ILE A 700 23.52 10.72 -19.34
N ASP A 701 24.81 10.66 -19.67
CA ASP A 701 25.34 9.62 -20.52
C ASP A 701 25.18 8.23 -19.87
N PHE A 702 25.10 7.20 -20.70
CA PHE A 702 24.84 5.84 -20.22
C PHE A 702 25.97 5.30 -19.33
N LYS A 703 27.23 5.65 -19.62
CA LYS A 703 28.40 5.20 -18.85
C LYS A 703 28.37 5.66 -17.38
N PRO A 704 28.14 6.96 -17.06
CA PRO A 704 27.86 7.41 -15.70
C PRO A 704 26.74 6.66 -14.97
N LEU A 705 25.63 6.35 -15.65
CA LEU A 705 24.52 5.61 -15.04
C LEU A 705 24.92 4.19 -14.60
N VAL A 706 25.69 3.51 -15.45
CA VAL A 706 26.29 2.20 -15.14
C VAL A 706 27.30 2.35 -14.01
N ALA A 707 28.18 3.36 -14.06
CA ALA A 707 29.20 3.60 -13.06
C ALA A 707 28.62 3.82 -11.66
N ALA A 708 27.57 4.63 -11.53
CA ALA A 708 26.88 4.84 -10.26
C ALA A 708 26.33 3.53 -9.69
N THR A 709 25.82 2.64 -10.55
CA THR A 709 25.25 1.34 -10.14
C THR A 709 26.35 0.32 -9.78
N VAL A 710 27.41 0.21 -10.58
CA VAL A 710 28.56 -0.67 -10.25
C VAL A 710 29.21 -0.23 -8.95
N THR A 711 29.30 1.08 -8.71
CA THR A 711 29.85 1.62 -7.45
C THR A 711 29.04 1.18 -6.24
N THR A 712 27.70 1.11 -6.31
CA THR A 712 26.91 0.63 -5.17
C THR A 712 27.11 -0.86 -4.89
N PHE A 713 27.29 -1.69 -5.93
CA PHE A 713 27.70 -3.09 -5.75
C PHE A 713 29.11 -3.20 -5.14
N ALA A 714 30.05 -2.39 -5.61
CA ALA A 714 31.42 -2.35 -5.08
C ALA A 714 31.47 -1.86 -3.61
N ILE A 715 30.58 -0.94 -3.21
CA ILE A 715 30.41 -0.54 -1.80
C ILE A 715 29.97 -1.74 -0.96
N GLU A 716 29.00 -2.51 -1.43
CA GLU A 716 28.54 -3.71 -0.71
C GLU A 716 29.64 -4.75 -0.56
N GLU A 717 30.42 -4.98 -1.61
CA GLU A 717 31.54 -5.92 -1.61
C GLU A 717 32.68 -5.42 -0.71
N SER A 718 33.00 -4.12 -0.75
CA SER A 718 34.01 -3.50 0.12
C SER A 718 33.71 -3.71 1.60
N ILE A 719 32.44 -3.53 2.01
CA ILE A 719 31.98 -3.79 3.38
C ILE A 719 32.18 -5.28 3.74
N LYS A 720 31.87 -6.18 2.81
CA LYS A 720 31.96 -7.63 3.03
C LYS A 720 33.41 -8.11 3.18
N ILE A 721 34.33 -7.62 2.35
CA ILE A 721 35.75 -8.05 2.37
C ILE A 721 36.63 -7.21 3.29
N GLY A 722 36.16 -6.05 3.74
CA GLY A 722 36.89 -5.11 4.60
C GLY A 722 38.07 -4.43 3.91
N LYS A 723 38.04 -4.30 2.57
CA LYS A 723 39.11 -3.73 1.74
C LYS A 723 38.55 -2.84 0.66
N ALA A 724 39.40 -1.99 0.08
CA ALA A 724 39.03 -1.17 -1.05
C ALA A 724 38.82 -2.05 -2.31
N VAL A 725 37.82 -1.70 -3.11
CA VAL A 725 37.43 -2.41 -4.35
C VAL A 725 37.68 -1.46 -5.53
N ASP A 726 38.41 -1.94 -6.53
CA ASP A 726 38.60 -1.22 -7.80
C ASP A 726 37.36 -1.40 -8.69
N ILE A 727 36.99 -0.34 -9.40
CA ILE A 727 35.81 -0.29 -10.27
C ILE A 727 36.33 -0.30 -11.71
N ASN A 728 36.21 -1.45 -12.37
CA ASN A 728 36.56 -1.60 -13.78
C ASN A 728 35.30 -1.52 -14.64
N LEU A 729 35.06 -0.35 -15.26
CA LEU A 729 33.88 -0.17 -16.11
C LEU A 729 34.00 -0.85 -17.47
N ASP A 730 35.21 -1.09 -17.96
CA ASP A 730 35.41 -1.67 -19.29
C ASP A 730 34.87 -3.12 -19.36
N GLU A 731 34.88 -3.85 -18.24
CA GLU A 731 34.27 -5.18 -18.10
C GLU A 731 32.77 -5.20 -18.37
N TRP A 732 32.08 -4.07 -18.18
CA TRP A 732 30.63 -3.98 -18.40
C TRP A 732 30.27 -3.66 -19.85
N PHE A 733 31.21 -3.11 -20.62
CA PHE A 733 30.99 -2.73 -22.03
C PHE A 733 31.77 -3.60 -23.02
N ALA A 734 32.58 -4.55 -22.54
CA ALA A 734 33.26 -5.54 -23.37
C ALA A 734 32.26 -6.56 -23.96
N LYS A 735 32.41 -6.87 -25.25
CA LYS A 735 31.56 -7.79 -26.01
C LYS A 735 31.81 -9.25 -25.69
#